data_AF-A0A954RCM4-F1
#
_entry.id   AF-A0A954RCM4-F1
#
_cell.length_a   1.000
_cell.length_b   1.000
_cell.length_c   1.000
_cell.angle_alpha   90.00
_cell.angle_beta   90.00
_cell.angle_gamma   90.00
#
_symmetry.space_group_name_H-M   'P 1'
#
loop_
_entity.id
_entity.type
_entity.pdbx_description
1 polymer ?
#
loop_
_entity_poly.entity_id
_entity_poly.type
_entity_poly.pdbx_seq_one_letter_code
_entity_poly.pdbx_strand_id
1 'polypeptide(L)'
;MSTMPRETIFDGSDMACGKCRATNSPDRRFCRNCGTRLWEPCGGCLTPNSLESTFCGKCGSSLADAFAERQQALISVCDQVEILRQRGEYLDAIRYLQQVPIIDDTRLASHYSRINELIQEYEQERSDKLSRMGDHLETANRLIEQHDFVRARQALLEIPAGLRDPVIAQLLHDVEDRLTEISSLRSSIQQALKSQSFSGVLPRITQLLKLQPHDEKLQKLETQLRAREQAEDITHAQRSLISAKKHFLAGHYSAAAEALADISKEHLPPESHSTYDTICEVAYLERTVRNAPLPLPYVETCIRKWAKLRGNDPQIAKHLQTLQTRRKKLNSTVREVSFTPANEHSAAKPDTRIVAWHGIGEVAGAADQPQLKHGAQRFHVAYGLALQGLGLSKLAINLMPKSSGGLLQKFKSLRRTAPPSRVWGIDIGSTGVKAIELSLDQADKSITITAAKWIPHANALGDAIDQEASTSILKQTLAQFHEEVEAESIQAVLGFSGPRTLGRWFEIPGMDAKKSADAVAYEARMQIPIPIEDINFDWHRWPKAEGDERAFQNVILLAARKDHIAQQLDLVADLPIQVVGVQSICLALYNAAVHELFPKPVVPAESDDNSATDKAVSSEQLWPTLGILELGAESSNFVAVGNNFVRYRSMPVGTHRLDRELMKQLRLTRDKSSELRQRPERARCLYQVEQIVRDVYEELLNDLRRTLRAYETDGVHFDKIVITGGGIETLGVAEVLATQL
;
A
#
# COMPACT_ATOMS: atom_id res chain seq x y z
N MET A 1 9.42 -22.61 -75.93
CA MET A 1 10.47 -22.81 -76.95
C MET A 1 11.81 -22.84 -76.22
N SER A 2 12.34 -24.02 -75.91
CA SER A 2 13.68 -24.20 -75.31
C SER A 2 14.57 -24.92 -76.31
N THR A 3 15.68 -24.27 -76.62
CA THR A 3 16.77 -24.70 -77.50
C THR A 3 17.47 -25.93 -76.95
N MET A 4 17.56 -27.00 -77.75
CA MET A 4 18.30 -28.22 -77.38
C MET A 4 19.79 -28.12 -77.76
N PRO A 5 20.68 -28.79 -77.01
CA PRO A 5 22.09 -28.89 -77.35
C PRO A 5 22.25 -29.65 -78.66
N ARG A 6 22.97 -29.05 -79.61
CA ARG A 6 23.54 -29.74 -80.78
C ARG A 6 24.70 -30.58 -80.26
N GLU A 7 24.48 -31.88 -80.12
CA GLU A 7 25.48 -32.97 -80.22
C GLU A 7 24.90 -34.25 -79.60
N THR A 8 23.97 -34.88 -80.31
CA THR A 8 23.82 -36.33 -80.26
C THR A 8 24.07 -36.81 -81.68
N ILE A 9 25.20 -37.48 -81.88
CA ILE A 9 25.52 -38.16 -83.13
C ILE A 9 24.53 -39.32 -83.22
N PHE A 10 23.45 -39.12 -83.98
CA PHE A 10 22.56 -40.21 -84.36
C PHE A 10 23.28 -40.98 -85.46
N ASP A 11 23.57 -42.25 -85.20
CA ASP A 11 24.03 -43.20 -86.20
C ASP A 11 23.04 -43.13 -87.38
N GLY A 12 23.53 -42.99 -88.61
CA GLY A 12 22.77 -42.59 -89.80
C GLY A 12 21.73 -43.60 -90.30
N SER A 13 21.22 -44.47 -89.42
CA SER A 13 20.19 -45.46 -89.70
C SER A 13 18.79 -44.87 -89.53
N ASP A 14 18.06 -44.89 -90.64
CA ASP A 14 16.60 -44.81 -90.72
C ASP A 14 15.89 -45.61 -89.61
N MET A 15 14.99 -44.97 -88.83
CA MET A 15 14.26 -45.60 -87.72
C MET A 15 12.84 -46.01 -88.11
N ALA A 16 12.39 -47.21 -87.75
CA ALA A 16 11.04 -47.66 -88.04
C ALA A 16 10.04 -47.14 -86.98
N CYS A 17 8.81 -46.86 -87.43
CA CYS A 17 7.73 -46.52 -86.50
C CYS A 17 7.19 -47.81 -85.84
N GLY A 18 7.20 -47.87 -84.51
CA GLY A 18 6.64 -49.02 -83.77
C GLY A 18 5.14 -49.29 -84.03
N LYS A 19 4.38 -48.33 -84.58
CA LYS A 19 2.95 -48.50 -84.93
C LYS A 19 2.72 -48.93 -86.38
N CYS A 20 3.22 -48.17 -87.35
CA CYS A 20 2.93 -48.40 -88.77
C CYS A 20 4.11 -48.92 -89.58
N ARG A 21 5.27 -49.14 -88.93
CA ARG A 21 6.54 -49.59 -89.50
C ARG A 21 7.13 -48.70 -90.59
N ALA A 22 6.52 -47.54 -90.87
CA ALA A 22 7.08 -46.57 -91.80
C ALA A 22 8.43 -46.08 -91.28
N THR A 23 9.43 -46.08 -92.15
CA THR A 23 10.76 -45.56 -91.90
C THR A 23 10.74 -44.04 -91.71
N ASN A 24 11.50 -43.53 -90.75
CA ASN A 24 11.60 -42.11 -90.41
C ASN A 24 13.07 -41.72 -90.23
N SER A 25 13.38 -40.47 -90.52
CA SER A 25 14.68 -39.90 -90.21
C SER A 25 14.83 -39.71 -88.68
N PRO A 26 16.02 -39.94 -88.09
CA PRO A 26 16.26 -39.86 -86.64
C PRO A 26 15.96 -38.51 -85.98
N ASP A 27 15.93 -37.41 -86.75
CA ASP A 27 15.58 -36.07 -86.29
C ASP A 27 14.07 -35.88 -86.03
N ARG A 28 13.22 -36.83 -86.47
CA ARG A 28 11.77 -36.73 -86.31
C ARG A 28 11.33 -37.20 -84.92
N ARG A 29 10.49 -36.39 -84.27
CA ARG A 29 9.79 -36.77 -83.03
C ARG A 29 8.55 -37.64 -83.27
N PHE A 30 7.95 -37.51 -84.44
CA PHE A 30 6.71 -38.20 -84.83
C PHE A 30 6.89 -38.89 -86.17
N CYS A 31 6.21 -40.02 -86.33
CA CYS A 31 6.20 -40.77 -87.57
C CYS A 31 5.60 -39.93 -88.70
N ARG A 32 6.30 -39.87 -89.83
CA ARG A 32 5.86 -39.15 -91.04
C ARG A 32 4.56 -39.68 -91.62
N ASN A 33 4.21 -40.94 -91.34
CA ASN A 33 3.06 -41.62 -91.92
C ASN A 33 1.85 -41.59 -90.98
N CYS A 34 1.99 -42.12 -89.76
CA CYS A 34 0.86 -42.26 -88.83
C CYS A 34 0.86 -41.26 -87.67
N GLY A 35 1.83 -40.35 -87.60
CA GLY A 35 1.91 -39.33 -86.56
C GLY A 35 2.27 -39.83 -85.16
N THR A 36 2.53 -41.13 -84.96
CA THR A 36 2.88 -41.68 -83.65
C THR A 36 4.25 -41.21 -83.20
N ARG A 37 4.43 -40.91 -81.90
CA ARG A 37 5.74 -40.57 -81.34
C ARG A 37 6.74 -41.68 -81.61
N LEU A 38 7.97 -41.28 -81.87
CA LEU A 38 9.08 -42.20 -82.16
C LEU A 38 10.03 -42.35 -80.96
N TRP A 39 9.94 -41.43 -80.00
CA TRP A 39 10.84 -41.32 -78.86
C TRP A 39 10.03 -41.14 -77.58
N GLU A 40 10.47 -41.81 -76.52
CA GLU A 40 9.97 -41.62 -75.16
C GLU A 40 11.16 -41.46 -74.20
N PRO A 41 11.01 -40.70 -73.10
CA PRO A 41 12.07 -40.52 -72.14
C PRO A 41 12.34 -41.81 -71.33
N CYS A 42 13.59 -42.00 -70.94
CA CYS A 42 13.96 -43.00 -69.94
C CYS A 42 13.35 -42.65 -68.58
N GLY A 43 12.70 -43.61 -67.91
CA GLY A 43 12.09 -43.40 -66.58
C GLY A 43 13.08 -42.97 -65.48
N GLY A 44 14.36 -43.35 -65.60
CA GLY A 44 15.44 -42.94 -64.69
C GLY A 44 16.11 -41.60 -65.05
N CYS A 45 16.72 -41.49 -66.23
CA CYS A 45 17.57 -40.33 -66.59
C CYS A 45 16.94 -39.33 -67.59
N LEU A 46 15.69 -39.55 -68.02
CA LEU A 46 14.94 -38.73 -68.98
C LEU A 46 15.53 -38.62 -70.39
N THR A 47 16.61 -39.33 -70.69
CA THR A 47 17.18 -39.36 -72.05
C THR A 47 16.13 -39.90 -73.01
N PRO A 48 15.87 -39.23 -74.15
CA PRO A 48 14.98 -39.77 -75.18
C PRO A 48 15.55 -41.06 -75.76
N ASN A 49 14.77 -42.13 -75.76
CA ASN A 49 15.12 -43.39 -76.41
C ASN A 49 14.05 -43.71 -77.45
N SER A 50 14.48 -44.39 -78.52
CA SER A 50 13.53 -44.88 -79.51
C SER A 50 12.59 -45.91 -78.87
N LEU A 51 11.36 -46.00 -79.37
CA LEU A 51 10.39 -46.99 -78.89
C LEU A 51 10.83 -48.46 -79.11
N GLU A 52 11.83 -48.70 -79.95
CA GLU A 52 12.38 -50.04 -80.22
C GLU A 52 13.53 -50.41 -79.27
N SER A 53 14.06 -49.44 -78.51
CA SER A 53 15.16 -49.67 -77.57
C SER A 53 14.70 -50.43 -76.33
N THR A 54 15.47 -51.42 -75.90
CA THR A 54 15.24 -52.15 -74.63
C THR A 54 15.98 -51.50 -73.44
N PHE A 55 17.15 -50.93 -73.70
CA PHE A 55 17.99 -50.25 -72.70
C PHE A 55 18.20 -48.78 -73.07
N CYS A 56 18.41 -47.94 -72.05
CA CYS A 56 18.69 -46.53 -72.28
C CYS A 56 20.09 -46.33 -72.85
N GLY A 57 20.21 -45.60 -73.96
CA GLY A 57 21.50 -45.29 -74.60
C GLY A 57 22.44 -44.39 -73.78
N LYS A 58 21.97 -43.78 -72.67
CA LYS A 58 22.80 -42.95 -71.79
C LYS A 58 23.14 -43.63 -70.46
N CYS A 59 22.13 -44.10 -69.72
CA CYS A 59 22.32 -44.64 -68.37
C CYS A 59 22.29 -46.17 -68.28
N GLY A 60 22.06 -46.87 -69.40
CA GLY A 60 22.08 -48.34 -69.46
C GLY A 60 20.91 -49.05 -68.77
N SER A 61 19.96 -48.33 -68.18
CA SER A 61 18.81 -48.93 -67.49
C SER A 61 17.84 -49.60 -68.47
N SER A 62 17.19 -50.68 -68.02
CA SER A 62 16.01 -51.24 -68.68
C SER A 62 14.90 -50.19 -68.78
N LEU A 63 14.42 -49.91 -69.99
CA LEU A 63 13.39 -48.90 -70.22
C LEU A 63 12.01 -49.34 -69.73
N ALA A 64 11.78 -50.66 -69.64
CA ALA A 64 10.56 -51.24 -69.11
C ALA A 64 10.52 -51.14 -67.57
N ASP A 65 11.62 -51.53 -66.89
CA ASP A 65 11.68 -51.51 -65.43
C ASP A 65 11.68 -50.07 -64.89
N ALA A 66 12.46 -49.18 -65.50
CA ALA A 66 12.49 -47.77 -65.13
C ALA A 66 11.12 -47.08 -65.32
N PHE A 67 10.32 -47.53 -66.30
CA PHE A 67 8.94 -47.08 -66.47
C PHE A 67 8.03 -47.65 -65.38
N ALA A 68 8.11 -48.95 -65.09
CA ALA A 68 7.31 -49.60 -64.06
C ALA A 68 7.57 -49.01 -62.66
N GLU A 69 8.82 -48.75 -62.31
CA GLU A 69 9.20 -48.08 -61.06
C GLU A 69 8.58 -46.67 -60.97
N ARG A 70 8.65 -45.90 -62.06
CA ARG A 70 8.08 -44.55 -62.09
C ARG A 70 6.55 -44.59 -61.99
N GLN A 71 5.91 -45.53 -62.67
CA GLN A 71 4.47 -45.76 -62.58
C GLN A 71 4.07 -46.14 -61.15
N GLN A 72 4.80 -47.05 -60.50
CA GLN A 72 4.54 -47.46 -59.13
C GLN A 72 4.72 -46.31 -58.13
N ALA A 73 5.71 -45.43 -58.36
CA ALA A 73 5.90 -44.24 -57.55
C ALA A 73 4.68 -43.29 -57.63
N LEU A 74 4.09 -43.10 -58.82
CA LEU A 74 2.87 -42.29 -58.98
C LEU A 74 1.67 -42.92 -58.28
N ILE A 75 1.52 -44.25 -58.36
CA ILE A 75 0.47 -44.99 -57.64
C ILE A 75 0.63 -44.79 -56.13
N SER A 76 1.85 -44.95 -55.62
CA SER A 76 2.13 -44.77 -54.19
C SER A 76 1.85 -43.35 -53.70
N VAL A 77 2.03 -42.34 -54.56
CA VAL A 77 1.65 -40.95 -54.24
C VAL A 77 0.13 -40.84 -54.05
N CYS A 78 -0.66 -41.42 -54.96
CA CYS A 78 -2.12 -41.43 -54.85
C CYS A 78 -2.59 -42.11 -53.55
N ASP A 79 -1.98 -43.25 -53.19
CA ASP A 79 -2.33 -43.96 -51.94
C ASP A 79 -2.01 -43.12 -50.68
N GLN A 80 -0.88 -42.41 -50.70
CA GLN A 80 -0.45 -41.59 -49.57
C GLN A 80 -1.36 -40.38 -49.34
N VAL A 81 -1.80 -39.72 -50.41
CA VAL A 81 -2.66 -38.53 -50.29
C VAL A 81 -4.09 -38.88 -49.87
N GLU A 82 -4.54 -40.10 -50.15
CA GLU A 82 -5.82 -40.59 -49.67
C GLU A 82 -5.83 -40.72 -48.13
N ILE A 83 -4.70 -41.10 -47.51
CA ILE A 83 -4.57 -41.11 -46.05
C ILE A 83 -4.67 -39.70 -45.46
N LEU A 84 -4.01 -38.72 -46.10
CA LEU A 84 -4.08 -37.31 -45.68
C LEU A 84 -5.51 -36.75 -45.82
N ARG A 85 -6.18 -37.06 -46.93
CA ARG A 85 -7.59 -36.72 -47.16
C ARG A 85 -8.50 -37.30 -46.07
N GLN A 86 -8.34 -38.56 -45.70
CA GLN A 86 -9.13 -39.20 -44.62
C GLN A 86 -8.96 -38.50 -43.26
N ARG A 87 -7.82 -37.86 -43.02
CA ARG A 87 -7.56 -37.07 -41.80
C ARG A 87 -8.06 -35.63 -41.89
N GLY A 88 -8.52 -35.20 -43.07
CA GLY A 88 -8.90 -33.81 -43.36
C GLY A 88 -7.73 -32.89 -43.66
N GLU A 89 -6.53 -33.43 -43.90
CA GLU A 89 -5.30 -32.69 -44.21
C GLU A 89 -5.22 -32.35 -45.72
N TYR A 90 -6.28 -31.72 -46.25
CA TYR A 90 -6.44 -31.48 -47.68
C TYR A 90 -5.34 -30.61 -48.27
N LEU A 91 -4.86 -29.60 -47.54
CA LEU A 91 -3.77 -28.72 -48.02
C LEU A 91 -2.46 -29.48 -48.18
N ASP A 92 -2.15 -30.39 -47.25
CA ASP A 92 -0.95 -31.22 -47.33
C ASP A 92 -1.08 -32.26 -48.45
N ALA A 93 -2.27 -32.85 -48.63
CA ALA A 93 -2.57 -33.74 -49.76
C ALA A 93 -2.39 -33.06 -51.12
N ILE A 94 -2.99 -31.86 -51.30
CA ILE A 94 -2.87 -31.08 -52.54
C ILE A 94 -1.42 -30.66 -52.78
N ARG A 95 -0.71 -30.18 -51.74
CA ARG A 95 0.71 -29.81 -51.86
C ARG A 95 1.56 -31.00 -52.29
N TYR A 96 1.28 -32.19 -51.76
CA TYR A 96 2.00 -33.40 -52.12
C TYR A 96 1.77 -33.79 -53.59
N LEU A 97 0.52 -33.71 -54.07
CA LEU A 97 0.18 -33.92 -55.48
C LEU A 97 0.84 -32.88 -56.41
N GLN A 98 0.86 -31.60 -56.03
CA GLN A 98 1.46 -30.51 -56.81
C GLN A 98 2.99 -30.62 -56.95
N GLN A 99 3.66 -31.32 -56.03
CA GLN A 99 5.12 -31.53 -56.06
C GLN A 99 5.54 -32.67 -56.99
N VAL A 100 4.59 -33.43 -57.56
CA VAL A 100 4.90 -34.52 -58.48
C VAL A 100 5.51 -33.97 -59.78
N PRO A 101 6.73 -34.39 -60.17
CA PRO A 101 7.36 -33.91 -61.40
C PRO A 101 6.62 -34.45 -62.64
N ILE A 102 6.12 -33.53 -63.48
CA ILE A 102 5.51 -33.86 -64.77
C ILE A 102 6.61 -34.12 -65.80
N ILE A 103 6.58 -35.31 -66.38
CA ILE A 103 7.47 -35.73 -67.46
C ILE A 103 6.63 -35.91 -68.73
N ASP A 104 7.17 -35.48 -69.86
CA ASP A 104 6.55 -35.68 -71.18
C ASP A 104 6.71 -37.14 -71.67
N ASP A 105 6.08 -38.07 -70.95
CA ASP A 105 5.94 -39.50 -71.31
C ASP A 105 4.47 -39.83 -71.55
N THR A 106 4.13 -40.22 -72.78
CA THR A 106 2.72 -40.46 -73.15
C THR A 106 2.09 -41.63 -72.40
N ARG A 107 2.89 -42.58 -71.91
CA ARG A 107 2.44 -43.77 -71.17
C ARG A 107 2.01 -43.44 -69.75
N LEU A 108 2.48 -42.32 -69.20
CA LEU A 108 2.11 -41.83 -67.85
C LEU A 108 0.98 -40.79 -67.89
N ALA A 109 0.51 -40.39 -69.07
CA ALA A 109 -0.46 -39.31 -69.23
C ALA A 109 -1.75 -39.53 -68.42
N SER A 110 -2.26 -40.77 -68.33
CA SER A 110 -3.44 -41.08 -67.52
C SER A 110 -3.22 -40.90 -66.02
N HIS A 111 -2.02 -41.17 -65.52
CA HIS A 111 -1.66 -41.00 -64.12
C HIS A 111 -1.55 -39.52 -63.75
N TYR A 112 -0.95 -38.71 -64.63
CA TYR A 112 -0.92 -37.25 -64.46
C TYR A 112 -2.30 -36.61 -64.57
N SER A 113 -3.17 -37.11 -65.46
CA SER A 113 -4.58 -36.69 -65.51
C SER A 113 -5.28 -36.96 -64.17
N ARG A 114 -5.12 -38.17 -63.63
CA ARG A 114 -5.72 -38.53 -62.34
C ARG A 114 -5.20 -37.69 -61.18
N ILE A 115 -3.91 -37.35 -61.16
CA ILE A 115 -3.34 -36.44 -60.15
C ILE A 115 -4.00 -35.05 -60.22
N ASN A 116 -4.18 -34.50 -61.42
CA ASN A 116 -4.85 -33.21 -61.59
C ASN A 116 -6.33 -33.27 -61.20
N GLU A 117 -7.03 -34.37 -61.54
CA GLU A 117 -8.41 -34.63 -61.10
C GLU A 117 -8.48 -34.70 -59.57
N LEU A 118 -7.56 -35.42 -58.92
CA LEU A 118 -7.49 -35.51 -57.45
C LEU A 118 -7.27 -34.15 -56.79
N ILE A 119 -6.42 -33.29 -57.36
CA ILE A 119 -6.24 -31.92 -56.86
C ILE A 119 -7.58 -31.17 -56.88
N GLN A 120 -8.31 -31.22 -58.01
CA GLN A 120 -9.61 -30.56 -58.14
C GLN A 120 -10.67 -31.17 -57.21
N GLU A 121 -10.73 -32.50 -57.11
CA GLU A 121 -11.61 -33.23 -56.20
C GLU A 121 -11.37 -32.81 -54.75
N TYR A 122 -10.11 -32.75 -54.32
CA TYR A 122 -9.74 -32.38 -52.96
C TYR A 122 -9.92 -30.89 -52.66
N GLU A 123 -9.70 -30.00 -53.65
CA GLU A 123 -10.00 -28.58 -53.53
C GLU A 123 -11.50 -28.33 -53.34
N GLN A 124 -12.34 -29.01 -54.14
CA GLN A 124 -13.80 -28.91 -54.04
C GLN A 124 -14.29 -29.50 -52.72
N GLU A 125 -13.83 -30.69 -52.34
CA GLU A 125 -14.22 -31.33 -51.09
C GLU A 125 -13.82 -30.48 -49.87
N ARG A 126 -12.60 -29.91 -49.88
CA ARG A 126 -12.15 -28.97 -48.84
C ARG A 126 -13.07 -27.75 -48.76
N SER A 127 -13.45 -27.16 -49.90
CA SER A 127 -14.35 -26.00 -49.95
C SER A 127 -15.71 -26.33 -49.32
N ASP A 128 -16.30 -27.46 -49.70
CA ASP A 128 -17.59 -27.90 -49.16
C ASP A 128 -17.51 -28.17 -47.65
N LYS A 129 -16.41 -28.78 -47.18
CA LYS A 129 -16.17 -29.03 -45.75
C LYS A 129 -15.96 -27.74 -44.96
N LEU A 130 -15.27 -26.75 -45.51
CA LEU A 130 -15.09 -25.44 -44.88
C LEU A 130 -16.42 -24.68 -44.77
N SER A 131 -17.31 -24.80 -45.75
CA SER A 131 -18.66 -24.22 -45.65
C SER A 131 -19.44 -24.84 -44.48
N ARG A 132 -19.48 -26.18 -44.38
CA ARG A 132 -20.19 -26.88 -43.30
C ARG A 132 -19.58 -26.64 -41.92
N MET A 133 -18.25 -26.45 -41.85
CA MET A 133 -17.55 -26.07 -40.62
C MET A 133 -18.14 -24.79 -40.01
N GLY A 134 -18.47 -23.79 -40.85
CA GLY A 134 -19.13 -22.56 -40.40
C GLY A 134 -20.46 -22.83 -39.70
N ASP A 135 -21.32 -23.66 -40.32
CA ASP A 135 -22.63 -24.02 -39.76
C ASP A 135 -22.51 -24.76 -38.41
N HIS A 136 -21.53 -25.67 -38.31
CA HIS A 136 -21.24 -26.40 -37.07
C HIS A 136 -20.73 -25.49 -35.97
N LEU A 137 -19.86 -24.52 -36.29
CA LEU A 137 -19.34 -23.55 -35.33
C LEU A 137 -20.43 -22.59 -34.84
N GLU A 138 -21.26 -22.08 -35.74
CA GLU A 138 -22.41 -21.23 -35.37
C GLU A 138 -23.39 -21.99 -34.47
N THR A 139 -23.69 -23.25 -34.81
CA THR A 139 -24.52 -24.13 -34.00
C THR A 139 -23.92 -24.36 -32.62
N ALA A 140 -22.62 -24.65 -32.54
CA ALA A 140 -21.91 -24.85 -31.28
C ALA A 140 -21.95 -23.60 -30.39
N ASN A 141 -21.66 -22.42 -30.95
CA ASN A 141 -21.70 -21.16 -30.22
C ASN A 141 -23.09 -20.86 -29.66
N ARG A 142 -24.13 -21.02 -30.47
CA ARG A 142 -25.52 -20.86 -30.01
C ARG A 142 -25.87 -21.84 -28.88
N LEU A 143 -25.39 -23.08 -28.95
CA LEU A 143 -25.60 -24.07 -27.89
C LEU A 143 -24.82 -23.74 -26.62
N ILE A 144 -23.61 -23.18 -26.74
CA ILE A 144 -22.82 -22.67 -25.60
C ILE A 144 -23.54 -21.52 -24.92
N GLU A 145 -24.08 -20.57 -25.67
CA GLU A 145 -24.90 -19.48 -25.14
C GLU A 145 -26.14 -20.01 -24.40
N GLN A 146 -26.74 -21.08 -24.93
CA GLN A 146 -27.85 -21.80 -24.31
C GLN A 146 -27.42 -22.74 -23.16
N HIS A 147 -26.12 -22.79 -22.81
CA HIS A 147 -25.53 -23.67 -21.80
C HIS A 147 -25.74 -25.18 -22.06
N ASP A 148 -25.98 -25.56 -23.31
CA ASP A 148 -26.08 -26.97 -23.77
C ASP A 148 -24.71 -27.46 -24.26
N PHE A 149 -23.78 -27.61 -23.32
CA PHE A 149 -22.41 -28.03 -23.59
C PHE A 149 -22.31 -29.44 -24.19
N VAL A 150 -23.27 -30.33 -23.93
CA VAL A 150 -23.28 -31.69 -24.49
C VAL A 150 -23.49 -31.64 -26.00
N ARG A 151 -24.50 -30.89 -26.45
CA ARG A 151 -24.76 -30.74 -27.89
C ARG A 151 -23.73 -29.84 -28.56
N ALA A 152 -23.21 -28.83 -27.86
CA ALA A 152 -22.11 -28.00 -28.38
C ALA A 152 -20.87 -28.85 -28.68
N ARG A 153 -20.48 -29.74 -27.76
CA ARG A 153 -19.39 -30.69 -27.99
C ARG A 153 -19.64 -31.56 -29.21
N GLN A 154 -20.85 -32.09 -29.35
CA GLN A 154 -21.20 -32.91 -30.52
C GLN A 154 -21.05 -32.12 -31.82
N ALA A 155 -21.56 -30.89 -31.88
CA ALA A 155 -21.44 -30.04 -33.06
C ALA A 155 -19.98 -29.74 -33.44
N LEU A 156 -19.10 -29.50 -32.45
CA LEU A 156 -17.67 -29.29 -32.68
C LEU A 156 -16.95 -30.56 -33.14
N LEU A 157 -17.38 -31.74 -32.66
CA LEU A 157 -16.80 -33.02 -33.08
C LEU A 157 -17.13 -33.42 -34.52
N GLU A 158 -18.23 -32.90 -35.09
CA GLU A 158 -18.57 -33.08 -36.53
C GLU A 158 -17.53 -32.42 -37.45
N ILE A 159 -16.75 -31.45 -36.96
CA ILE A 159 -15.64 -30.84 -37.70
C ILE A 159 -14.45 -31.81 -37.66
N PRO A 160 -13.94 -32.30 -38.80
CA PRO A 160 -12.79 -33.20 -38.84
C PRO A 160 -11.55 -32.59 -38.17
N ALA A 161 -10.74 -33.42 -37.50
CA ALA A 161 -9.58 -32.96 -36.73
C ALA A 161 -8.59 -32.11 -37.57
N GLY A 162 -8.29 -32.51 -38.81
CA GLY A 162 -7.39 -31.75 -39.70
C GLY A 162 -7.93 -30.40 -40.18
N LEU A 163 -9.21 -30.11 -39.96
CA LEU A 163 -9.85 -28.82 -40.28
C LEU A 163 -10.10 -27.94 -39.05
N ARG A 164 -9.83 -28.42 -37.83
CA ARG A 164 -9.94 -27.62 -36.61
C ARG A 164 -8.70 -26.74 -36.50
N ASP A 165 -8.89 -25.44 -36.65
CA ASP A 165 -7.84 -24.48 -36.30
C ASP A 165 -7.64 -24.44 -34.77
N PRO A 166 -6.59 -23.75 -34.28
CA PRO A 166 -6.34 -23.63 -32.84
C PRO A 166 -7.52 -23.02 -32.05
N VAL A 167 -8.35 -22.20 -32.68
CA VAL A 167 -9.50 -21.55 -32.02
C VAL A 167 -10.61 -22.57 -31.78
N ILE A 168 -10.94 -23.38 -32.78
CA ILE A 168 -11.95 -24.44 -32.68
C ILE A 168 -11.47 -25.54 -31.71
N ALA A 169 -10.19 -25.89 -31.74
CA ALA A 169 -9.60 -26.85 -30.81
C ALA A 169 -9.69 -26.36 -29.36
N GLN A 170 -9.37 -25.08 -29.11
CA GLN A 170 -9.52 -24.47 -27.79
C GLN A 170 -10.98 -24.42 -27.34
N LEU A 171 -11.90 -24.06 -28.23
CA LEU A 171 -13.33 -24.01 -27.90
C LEU A 171 -13.87 -25.39 -27.50
N LEU A 172 -13.46 -26.45 -28.20
CA LEU A 172 -13.81 -27.82 -27.84
C LEU A 172 -13.27 -28.20 -26.45
N HIS A 173 -12.00 -27.84 -26.17
CA HIS A 173 -11.40 -28.07 -24.86
C HIS A 173 -12.16 -27.34 -23.74
N ASP A 174 -12.50 -26.06 -23.93
CA ASP A 174 -13.26 -25.27 -22.95
C ASP A 174 -14.65 -25.89 -22.67
N VAL A 175 -15.31 -26.43 -23.70
CA VAL A 175 -16.59 -27.13 -23.56
C VAL A 175 -16.42 -28.44 -22.77
N GLU A 176 -15.36 -29.20 -23.02
CA GLU A 176 -15.05 -30.44 -22.30
C GLU A 176 -14.70 -30.20 -20.82
N ASP A 177 -13.95 -29.13 -20.53
CA ASP A 177 -13.63 -28.71 -19.17
C ASP A 177 -14.89 -28.34 -18.38
N ARG A 178 -15.80 -27.57 -19.00
CA ARG A 178 -17.11 -27.24 -18.40
C ARG A 178 -17.96 -28.48 -18.13
N LEU A 179 -17.97 -29.45 -19.04
CA LEU A 179 -18.67 -30.73 -18.83
C LEU A 179 -18.06 -31.52 -17.66
N THR A 180 -16.74 -31.51 -17.54
CA THR A 180 -16.01 -32.13 -16.44
C THR A 180 -16.36 -31.45 -15.12
N GLU A 181 -16.36 -30.11 -15.07
CA GLU A 181 -16.77 -29.33 -13.90
C GLU A 181 -18.21 -29.64 -13.50
N ILE A 182 -19.15 -29.65 -14.45
CA ILE A 182 -20.56 -30.02 -14.21
C ILE A 182 -20.65 -31.41 -13.56
N SER A 183 -19.92 -32.40 -14.09
CA SER A 183 -19.96 -33.77 -13.58
C SER A 183 -19.40 -33.86 -12.15
N SER A 184 -18.30 -33.17 -11.87
CA SER A 184 -17.65 -33.11 -10.56
C SER A 184 -18.56 -32.44 -9.51
N LEU A 185 -19.12 -31.27 -9.86
CA LEU A 185 -20.05 -30.53 -9.00
C LEU A 185 -21.30 -31.36 -8.69
N ARG A 186 -21.91 -32.01 -9.70
CA ARG A 186 -23.07 -32.89 -9.49
C ARG A 186 -22.74 -34.05 -8.56
N SER A 187 -21.61 -34.72 -8.76
CA SER A 187 -21.17 -35.82 -7.89
C SER A 187 -20.98 -35.35 -6.45
N SER A 188 -20.28 -34.23 -6.26
CA SER A 188 -20.04 -33.64 -4.94
C SER A 188 -21.34 -33.27 -4.22
N ILE A 189 -22.28 -32.63 -4.91
CA ILE A 189 -23.60 -32.26 -4.37
C ILE A 189 -24.38 -33.53 -4.02
N GLN A 190 -24.43 -34.54 -4.90
CA GLN A 190 -25.12 -35.80 -4.61
C GLN A 190 -24.53 -36.53 -3.41
N GLN A 191 -23.21 -36.55 -3.27
CA GLN A 191 -22.54 -37.15 -2.11
C GLN A 191 -22.95 -36.44 -0.82
N ALA A 192 -22.97 -35.10 -0.83
CA ALA A 192 -23.37 -34.28 0.30
C ALA A 192 -24.84 -34.50 0.70
N LEU A 193 -25.74 -34.61 -0.30
CA LEU A 193 -27.15 -34.95 -0.06
C LEU A 193 -27.32 -36.34 0.55
N LYS A 194 -26.54 -37.34 0.08
CA LYS A 194 -26.56 -38.71 0.62
C LYS A 194 -26.04 -38.78 2.06
N SER A 195 -24.97 -38.06 2.36
CA SER A 195 -24.38 -38.02 3.70
C SER A 195 -25.09 -37.07 4.67
N GLN A 196 -26.13 -36.35 4.20
CA GLN A 196 -26.82 -35.30 4.94
C GLN A 196 -25.87 -34.20 5.47
N SER A 197 -24.74 -33.99 4.79
CA SER A 197 -23.75 -32.98 5.14
C SER A 197 -23.92 -31.77 4.22
N PHE A 198 -24.71 -30.80 4.67
CA PHE A 198 -25.09 -29.64 3.85
C PHE A 198 -24.09 -28.46 3.94
N SER A 199 -23.13 -28.53 4.86
CA SER A 199 -22.11 -27.49 5.05
C SER A 199 -21.26 -27.31 3.77
N GLY A 200 -21.17 -26.06 3.29
CA GLY A 200 -20.37 -25.72 2.11
C GLY A 200 -20.93 -26.24 0.78
N VAL A 201 -22.17 -26.74 0.75
CA VAL A 201 -22.83 -27.22 -0.47
C VAL A 201 -23.40 -26.08 -1.30
N LEU A 202 -23.89 -25.01 -0.65
CA LEU A 202 -24.51 -23.88 -1.32
C LEU A 202 -23.58 -23.19 -2.35
N PRO A 203 -22.29 -22.90 -2.06
CA PRO A 203 -21.38 -22.35 -3.07
C PRO A 203 -21.21 -23.24 -4.31
N ARG A 204 -21.25 -24.58 -4.13
CA ARG A 204 -21.14 -25.54 -5.23
C ARG A 204 -22.39 -25.54 -6.10
N ILE A 205 -23.56 -25.43 -5.48
CA ILE A 205 -24.84 -25.28 -6.19
C ILE A 205 -24.89 -23.97 -6.95
N THR A 206 -24.49 -22.85 -6.33
CA THR A 206 -24.43 -21.54 -6.99
C THR A 206 -23.46 -21.58 -8.19
N GLN A 207 -22.31 -22.25 -8.07
CA GLN A 207 -21.39 -22.43 -9.20
C GLN A 207 -22.01 -23.31 -10.30
N LEU A 208 -22.67 -24.41 -9.95
CA LEU A 208 -23.34 -25.27 -10.94
C LEU A 208 -24.51 -24.57 -11.65
N LEU A 209 -25.24 -23.69 -10.96
CA LEU A 209 -26.30 -22.87 -11.56
C LEU A 209 -25.76 -21.84 -12.55
N LYS A 210 -24.51 -21.38 -12.42
CA LYS A 210 -23.88 -20.57 -13.49
C LYS A 210 -23.63 -21.37 -14.76
N LEU A 211 -23.36 -22.67 -14.63
CA LEU A 211 -23.15 -23.57 -15.77
C LEU A 211 -24.47 -24.18 -16.29
N GLN A 212 -25.49 -24.28 -15.45
CA GLN A 212 -26.80 -24.85 -15.78
C GLN A 212 -27.93 -23.99 -15.22
N PRO A 213 -28.11 -22.75 -15.73
CA PRO A 213 -29.04 -21.77 -15.15
C PRO A 213 -30.51 -22.20 -15.21
N HIS A 214 -30.86 -23.13 -16.09
CA HIS A 214 -32.23 -23.62 -16.29
C HIS A 214 -32.58 -24.90 -15.49
N ASP A 215 -31.69 -25.39 -14.62
CA ASP A 215 -31.98 -26.56 -13.79
C ASP A 215 -32.92 -26.19 -12.62
N GLU A 216 -34.23 -26.29 -12.85
CA GLU A 216 -35.28 -25.95 -11.87
C GLU A 216 -35.12 -26.71 -10.54
N LYS A 217 -34.64 -27.95 -10.58
CA LYS A 217 -34.44 -28.75 -9.36
C LYS A 217 -33.31 -28.17 -8.53
N LEU A 218 -32.24 -27.74 -9.19
CA LEU A 218 -31.09 -27.13 -8.56
C LEU A 218 -31.41 -25.74 -7.99
N GLN A 219 -32.19 -24.93 -8.69
CA GLN A 219 -32.71 -23.64 -8.19
C GLN A 219 -33.57 -23.83 -6.93
N LYS A 220 -34.46 -24.82 -6.95
CA LYS A 220 -35.30 -25.16 -5.79
C LYS A 220 -34.45 -25.63 -4.61
N LEU A 221 -33.44 -26.47 -4.86
CA LEU A 221 -32.51 -26.94 -3.84
C LEU A 221 -31.68 -25.79 -3.25
N GLU A 222 -31.20 -24.86 -4.08
CA GLU A 222 -30.51 -23.65 -3.63
C GLU A 222 -31.38 -22.85 -2.66
N THR A 223 -32.63 -22.59 -3.05
CA THR A 223 -33.60 -21.85 -2.23
C THR A 223 -33.85 -22.55 -0.89
N GLN A 224 -34.00 -23.88 -0.90
CA GLN A 224 -34.20 -24.68 0.30
C GLN A 224 -33.00 -24.65 1.23
N LEU A 225 -31.78 -24.78 0.69
CA LEU A 225 -30.55 -24.74 1.49
C LEU A 225 -30.27 -23.35 2.04
N ARG A 226 -30.52 -22.28 1.28
CA ARG A 226 -30.46 -20.89 1.80
C ARG A 226 -31.41 -20.69 2.97
N ALA A 227 -32.66 -21.14 2.83
CA ALA A 227 -33.65 -21.04 3.91
C ALA A 227 -33.22 -21.86 5.14
N ARG A 228 -32.57 -23.02 4.94
CA ARG A 228 -32.03 -23.85 6.01
C ARG A 228 -30.85 -23.19 6.72
N GLU A 229 -29.83 -22.74 6.00
CA GLU A 229 -28.67 -22.03 6.57
C GLU A 229 -29.13 -20.79 7.35
N GLN A 230 -30.05 -20.00 6.77
CA GLN A 230 -30.64 -18.85 7.45
C GLN A 230 -31.39 -19.24 8.75
N ALA A 231 -32.14 -20.33 8.75
CA ALA A 231 -32.82 -20.81 9.95
C ALA A 231 -31.83 -21.33 11.02
N GLU A 232 -30.74 -21.98 10.61
CA GLU A 232 -29.65 -22.40 11.50
C GLU A 232 -28.94 -21.18 12.11
N ASP A 233 -28.64 -20.15 11.32
CA ASP A 233 -28.04 -18.89 11.77
C ASP A 233 -28.93 -18.14 12.75
N ILE A 234 -30.23 -18.03 12.48
CA ILE A 234 -31.22 -17.43 13.41
C ILE A 234 -31.24 -18.23 14.72
N THR A 235 -31.27 -19.55 14.65
CA THR A 235 -31.29 -20.42 15.83
C THR A 235 -30.00 -20.26 16.66
N HIS A 236 -28.84 -20.21 15.99
CA HIS A 236 -27.56 -19.97 16.63
C HIS A 236 -27.52 -18.60 17.29
N ALA A 237 -27.92 -17.54 16.57
CA ALA A 237 -27.97 -16.17 17.08
C ALA A 237 -28.85 -16.05 18.34
N GLN A 238 -30.03 -16.68 18.34
CA GLN A 238 -30.91 -16.70 19.51
C GLN A 238 -30.28 -17.41 20.73
N ARG A 239 -29.64 -18.57 20.54
CA ARG A 239 -28.93 -19.28 21.61
C ARG A 239 -27.76 -18.47 22.17
N SER A 240 -26.98 -17.87 21.27
CA SER A 240 -25.87 -16.97 21.60
C SER A 240 -26.34 -15.76 22.41
N LEU A 241 -27.45 -15.13 22.02
CA LEU A 241 -28.05 -14.04 22.80
C LEU A 241 -28.53 -14.48 24.20
N ILE A 242 -29.09 -15.69 24.34
CA ILE A 242 -29.48 -16.22 25.65
C ILE A 242 -28.25 -16.42 26.54
N SER A 243 -27.18 -17.01 25.99
CA SER A 243 -25.90 -17.18 26.69
C SER A 243 -25.32 -15.82 27.11
N ALA A 244 -25.29 -14.86 26.18
CA ALA A 244 -24.80 -13.51 26.42
C ALA A 244 -25.59 -12.80 27.53
N LYS A 245 -26.93 -12.89 27.52
CA LYS A 245 -27.79 -12.36 28.58
C LYS A 245 -27.45 -12.96 29.95
N LYS A 246 -27.20 -14.27 30.02
CA LYS A 246 -26.81 -14.95 31.27
C LYS A 246 -25.50 -14.40 31.81
N HIS A 247 -24.47 -14.29 30.97
CA HIS A 247 -23.18 -13.71 31.36
C HIS A 247 -23.30 -12.23 31.74
N PHE A 248 -24.09 -11.46 31.00
CA PHE A 248 -24.33 -10.04 31.23
C PHE A 248 -25.00 -9.78 32.59
N LEU A 249 -26.03 -10.57 32.95
CA LEU A 249 -26.69 -10.46 34.25
C LEU A 249 -25.75 -10.84 35.41
N ALA A 250 -24.84 -11.79 35.18
CA ALA A 250 -23.80 -12.16 36.15
C ALA A 250 -22.66 -11.14 36.27
N GLY A 251 -22.65 -10.07 35.47
CA GLY A 251 -21.56 -9.08 35.45
C GLY A 251 -20.30 -9.56 34.73
N HIS A 252 -20.38 -10.67 33.97
CA HIS A 252 -19.28 -11.22 33.18
C HIS A 252 -19.31 -10.65 31.76
N TYR A 253 -19.03 -9.35 31.61
CA TYR A 253 -19.25 -8.65 30.33
C TYR A 253 -18.34 -9.12 29.17
N SER A 254 -17.08 -9.50 29.45
CA SER A 254 -16.20 -10.09 28.41
C SER A 254 -16.83 -11.36 27.82
N ALA A 255 -17.23 -12.30 28.68
CA ALA A 255 -17.88 -13.53 28.26
C ALA A 255 -19.23 -13.27 27.55
N ALA A 256 -19.94 -12.22 27.96
CA ALA A 256 -21.18 -11.81 27.28
C ALA A 256 -20.92 -11.31 25.85
N ALA A 257 -19.86 -10.53 25.62
CA ALA A 257 -19.46 -10.08 24.29
C ALA A 257 -18.91 -11.22 23.44
N GLU A 258 -18.09 -12.11 24.02
CA GLU A 258 -17.56 -13.30 23.34
C GLU A 258 -18.70 -14.21 22.85
N ALA A 259 -19.75 -14.39 23.65
CA ALA A 259 -20.94 -15.13 23.23
C ALA A 259 -21.68 -14.49 22.03
N LEU A 260 -21.43 -13.22 21.72
CA LEU A 260 -22.03 -12.49 20.59
C LEU A 260 -21.05 -12.25 19.42
N ALA A 261 -19.78 -12.64 19.54
CA ALA A 261 -18.72 -12.23 18.62
C ALA A 261 -18.97 -12.68 17.17
N ASP A 262 -19.51 -13.89 17.00
CA ASP A 262 -19.68 -14.52 15.69
C ASP A 262 -21.12 -14.41 15.14
N ILE A 263 -21.99 -13.62 15.78
CA ILE A 263 -23.39 -13.47 15.33
C ILE A 263 -23.66 -12.07 14.80
N SER A 264 -24.42 -12.00 13.72
CA SER A 264 -24.99 -10.75 13.21
C SER A 264 -26.32 -10.44 13.91
N LYS A 265 -26.51 -9.19 14.30
CA LYS A 265 -27.75 -8.73 14.93
C LYS A 265 -28.96 -8.86 14.01
N GLU A 266 -28.75 -8.84 12.68
CA GLU A 266 -29.78 -9.00 11.66
C GLU A 266 -30.41 -10.40 11.70
N HIS A 267 -29.73 -11.41 12.25
CA HIS A 267 -30.27 -12.75 12.51
C HIS A 267 -31.10 -12.84 13.80
N LEU A 268 -31.18 -11.75 14.58
CA LEU A 268 -32.02 -11.67 15.77
C LEU A 268 -33.37 -10.98 15.45
N PRO A 269 -34.45 -11.32 16.18
CA PRO A 269 -35.71 -10.57 16.10
C PRO A 269 -35.49 -9.07 16.42
N PRO A 270 -36.17 -8.14 15.74
CA PRO A 270 -35.98 -6.70 15.92
C PRO A 270 -36.06 -6.22 17.38
N GLU A 271 -36.95 -6.81 18.18
CA GLU A 271 -37.11 -6.54 19.61
C GLU A 271 -35.87 -6.89 20.45
N SER A 272 -35.00 -7.77 19.95
CA SER A 272 -33.75 -8.17 20.62
C SER A 272 -32.57 -7.26 20.31
N HIS A 273 -32.65 -6.41 19.27
CA HIS A 273 -31.54 -5.56 18.82
C HIS A 273 -31.07 -4.61 19.92
N SER A 274 -32.00 -4.00 20.66
CA SER A 274 -31.63 -3.11 21.78
C SER A 274 -30.90 -3.85 22.90
N THR A 275 -31.20 -5.14 23.11
CA THR A 275 -30.50 -5.93 24.13
C THR A 275 -29.10 -6.29 23.65
N TYR A 276 -28.96 -6.71 22.39
CA TYR A 276 -27.67 -6.96 21.75
C TYR A 276 -26.76 -5.73 21.87
N ASP A 277 -27.25 -4.57 21.44
CA ASP A 277 -26.51 -3.30 21.49
C ASP A 277 -26.09 -2.95 22.92
N THR A 278 -26.97 -3.16 23.91
CA THR A 278 -26.66 -2.87 25.32
C THR A 278 -25.56 -3.79 25.86
N ILE A 279 -25.56 -5.08 25.49
CA ILE A 279 -24.54 -6.04 25.93
C ILE A 279 -23.18 -5.64 25.34
N CYS A 280 -23.12 -5.41 24.02
CA CYS A 280 -21.89 -5.00 23.34
C CYS A 280 -21.37 -3.66 23.88
N GLU A 281 -22.26 -2.69 24.11
CA GLU A 281 -21.89 -1.37 24.62
C GLU A 281 -21.30 -1.44 26.03
N VAL A 282 -21.94 -2.16 26.96
CA VAL A 282 -21.42 -2.29 28.32
C VAL A 282 -20.11 -3.05 28.36
N ALA A 283 -19.97 -4.13 27.57
CA ALA A 283 -18.71 -4.86 27.48
C ALA A 283 -17.57 -3.98 26.93
N TYR A 284 -17.86 -3.14 25.93
CA TYR A 284 -16.92 -2.16 25.44
C TYR A 284 -16.52 -1.14 26.51
N LEU A 285 -17.50 -0.53 27.19
CA LEU A 285 -17.28 0.49 28.21
C LEU A 285 -16.46 -0.07 29.38
N GLU A 286 -16.84 -1.25 29.88
CA GLU A 286 -16.15 -1.87 30.99
C GLU A 286 -14.72 -2.27 30.61
N ARG A 287 -14.49 -2.87 29.43
CA ARG A 287 -13.13 -3.14 28.93
C ARG A 287 -12.28 -1.86 28.79
N THR A 288 -12.87 -0.80 28.25
CA THR A 288 -12.19 0.51 28.09
C THR A 288 -11.78 1.06 29.45
N VAL A 289 -12.68 1.06 30.43
CA VAL A 289 -12.41 1.53 31.80
C VAL A 289 -11.37 0.67 32.51
N ARG A 290 -11.47 -0.65 32.36
CA ARG A 290 -10.56 -1.62 32.98
C ARG A 290 -9.14 -1.49 32.44
N ASN A 291 -9.01 -1.29 31.13
CA ASN A 291 -7.72 -1.29 30.44
C ASN A 291 -7.14 0.11 30.21
N ALA A 292 -7.85 1.18 30.57
CA ALA A 292 -7.41 2.57 30.37
C ALA A 292 -6.00 2.81 30.97
N PRO A 293 -4.97 3.01 30.12
CA PRO A 293 -3.59 3.15 30.57
C PRO A 293 -3.37 4.50 31.27
N LEU A 294 -4.19 5.51 30.95
CA LEU A 294 -4.12 6.85 31.51
C LEU A 294 -5.47 7.24 32.14
N PRO A 295 -5.49 8.03 33.24
CA PRO A 295 -6.72 8.47 33.88
C PRO A 295 -7.35 9.68 33.14
N LEU A 296 -7.62 9.50 31.85
CA LEU A 296 -8.11 10.55 30.96
C LEU A 296 -9.58 10.92 31.28
N PRO A 297 -10.01 12.17 31.02
CA PRO A 297 -11.37 12.62 31.33
C PRO A 297 -12.47 11.74 30.73
N TYR A 298 -12.30 11.23 29.51
CA TYR A 298 -13.31 10.38 28.86
C TYR A 298 -13.49 9.02 29.56
N VAL A 299 -12.50 8.53 30.30
CA VAL A 299 -12.62 7.26 31.02
C VAL A 299 -13.71 7.40 32.09
N GLU A 300 -13.77 8.55 32.76
CA GLU A 300 -14.82 8.86 33.73
C GLU A 300 -16.20 8.94 33.06
N THR A 301 -16.28 9.50 31.85
CA THR A 301 -17.55 9.59 31.12
C THR A 301 -18.01 8.22 30.64
N CYS A 302 -17.10 7.31 30.26
CA CYS A 302 -17.39 5.91 30.00
C CYS A 302 -17.95 5.20 31.24
N ILE A 303 -17.37 5.41 32.43
CA ILE A 303 -17.90 4.88 33.71
C ILE A 303 -19.33 5.37 33.95
N ARG A 304 -19.59 6.67 33.72
CA ARG A 304 -20.94 7.24 33.90
C ARG A 304 -21.94 6.65 32.91
N LYS A 305 -21.54 6.42 31.65
CA LYS A 305 -22.40 5.76 30.66
C LYS A 305 -22.68 4.30 31.06
N TRP A 306 -21.67 3.59 31.55
CA TRP A 306 -21.83 2.23 32.07
C TRP A 306 -22.81 2.20 33.26
N ALA A 307 -22.69 3.15 34.20
CA ALA A 307 -23.62 3.29 35.33
C ALA A 307 -25.07 3.52 34.89
N LYS A 308 -25.30 4.32 33.84
CA LYS A 308 -26.65 4.51 33.28
C LYS A 308 -27.24 3.22 32.70
N LEU A 309 -26.40 2.36 32.12
CA LEU A 309 -26.84 1.12 31.48
C LEU A 309 -26.99 -0.06 32.47
N ARG A 310 -26.29 -0.03 33.61
CA ARG A 310 -26.24 -1.16 34.57
C ARG A 310 -26.67 -0.84 36.00
N GLY A 311 -26.88 0.42 36.35
CA GLY A 311 -27.27 0.83 37.70
C GLY A 311 -26.20 0.48 38.75
N ASN A 312 -26.61 -0.24 39.80
CA ASN A 312 -25.79 -0.54 40.99
C ASN A 312 -24.78 -1.69 40.79
N ASP A 313 -24.14 -1.79 39.62
CA ASP A 313 -23.05 -2.75 39.43
C ASP A 313 -21.88 -2.41 40.39
N PRO A 314 -21.48 -3.33 41.29
CA PRO A 314 -20.43 -3.07 42.28
C PRO A 314 -19.06 -2.75 41.66
N GLN A 315 -18.80 -3.18 40.42
CA GLN A 315 -17.53 -2.89 39.73
C GLN A 315 -17.38 -1.40 39.42
N ILE A 316 -18.48 -0.69 39.17
CA ILE A 316 -18.49 0.71 38.75
C ILE A 316 -17.89 1.62 39.83
N ALA A 317 -18.31 1.45 41.08
CA ALA A 317 -17.81 2.25 42.21
C ALA A 317 -16.31 2.03 42.42
N LYS A 318 -15.86 0.77 42.31
CA LYS A 318 -14.44 0.39 42.42
C LYS A 318 -13.60 1.06 41.32
N HIS A 319 -14.05 1.01 40.07
CA HIS A 319 -13.34 1.63 38.95
C HIS A 319 -13.31 3.17 39.06
N LEU A 320 -14.42 3.79 39.48
CA LEU A 320 -14.46 5.24 39.69
C LEU A 320 -13.47 5.68 40.78
N GLN A 321 -13.46 4.99 41.93
CA GLN A 321 -12.52 5.28 43.01
C GLN A 321 -11.06 5.07 42.58
N THR A 322 -10.80 4.02 41.80
CA THR A 322 -9.47 3.74 41.24
C THR A 322 -9.03 4.86 40.30
N LEU A 323 -9.90 5.30 39.39
CA LEU A 323 -9.64 6.40 38.45
C LEU A 323 -9.36 7.72 39.20
N GLN A 324 -10.21 8.07 40.18
CA GLN A 324 -10.03 9.27 41.00
C GLN A 324 -8.70 9.24 41.78
N THR A 325 -8.33 8.06 42.31
CA THR A 325 -7.06 7.88 43.02
C THR A 325 -5.87 8.05 42.09
N ARG A 326 -5.91 7.44 40.89
CA ARG A 326 -4.88 7.60 39.86
C ARG A 326 -4.74 9.06 39.42
N ARG A 327 -5.86 9.76 39.23
CA ARG A 327 -5.88 11.18 38.82
C ARG A 327 -5.33 12.10 39.91
N LYS A 328 -5.60 11.85 41.19
CA LYS A 328 -5.00 12.62 42.29
C LYS A 328 -3.48 12.44 42.39
N LYS A 329 -2.96 11.28 41.97
CA LYS A 329 -1.52 11.00 41.91
C LYS A 329 -0.84 11.64 40.67
N LEU A 330 -1.61 11.89 39.60
CA LEU A 330 -1.16 12.66 38.43
C LEU A 330 -1.27 14.16 38.74
N ASN A 331 -0.14 14.82 38.98
CA ASN A 331 -0.08 16.27 39.02
C ASN A 331 0.98 16.75 38.00
N SER A 332 1.08 18.07 37.79
CA SER A 332 1.97 18.65 36.77
C SER A 332 3.46 18.38 37.02
N THR A 333 3.85 17.92 38.22
CA THR A 333 5.24 17.53 38.53
C THR A 333 5.56 16.09 38.12
N VAL A 334 4.54 15.28 37.82
CA VAL A 334 4.71 13.96 37.23
C VAL A 334 5.07 14.11 35.75
N ARG A 335 6.35 13.88 35.42
CA ARG A 335 6.84 13.97 34.05
C ARG A 335 6.35 12.81 33.19
N GLU A 336 6.41 11.61 33.73
CA GLU A 336 6.15 10.39 32.97
C GLU A 336 5.10 9.53 33.66
N VAL A 337 4.21 8.96 32.85
CA VAL A 337 3.17 8.04 33.31
C VAL A 337 3.28 6.76 32.48
N SER A 338 3.35 5.61 33.14
CA SER A 338 3.41 4.33 32.43
C SER A 338 2.15 4.12 31.58
N PHE A 339 2.32 3.61 30.36
CA PHE A 339 1.23 3.16 29.50
C PHE A 339 0.68 1.78 29.89
N THR A 340 1.16 1.17 30.98
CA THR A 340 0.68 -0.13 31.45
C THR A 340 -0.82 -0.10 31.76
N PRO A 341 -1.62 -1.04 31.23
CA PRO A 341 -3.03 -1.18 31.59
C PRO A 341 -3.20 -1.36 33.11
N ALA A 342 -4.26 -0.77 33.67
CA ALA A 342 -4.48 -0.75 35.12
C ALA A 342 -4.63 -2.14 35.78
N ASN A 343 -4.84 -3.19 34.98
CA ASN A 343 -5.18 -4.52 35.44
C ASN A 343 -4.12 -5.59 35.10
N GLU A 344 -2.92 -5.20 34.63
CA GLU A 344 -1.81 -6.15 34.50
C GLU A 344 -1.29 -6.55 35.88
N HIS A 345 -1.86 -7.63 36.43
CA HIS A 345 -1.21 -8.50 37.40
C HIS A 345 -0.26 -9.48 36.69
N SER A 346 0.64 -8.97 35.84
CA SER A 346 1.73 -9.79 35.33
C SER A 346 2.77 -9.94 36.44
N ALA A 347 3.18 -11.18 36.73
CA ALA A 347 4.36 -11.45 37.57
C ALA A 347 5.66 -10.94 36.92
N ALA A 348 5.63 -10.62 35.62
CA ALA A 348 6.68 -9.87 34.95
C ALA A 348 6.43 -8.37 35.13
N LYS A 349 7.48 -7.62 35.50
CA LYS A 349 7.42 -6.16 35.61
C LYS A 349 6.82 -5.59 34.30
N PRO A 350 5.94 -4.58 34.39
CA PRO A 350 5.40 -3.92 33.21
C PRO A 350 6.55 -3.47 32.30
N ASP A 351 6.38 -3.63 30.98
CA ASP A 351 7.34 -3.09 30.03
C ASP A 351 7.28 -1.56 30.09
N THR A 352 8.20 -0.95 30.84
CA THR A 352 8.27 0.50 31.07
C THR A 352 8.85 1.27 29.88
N ARG A 353 9.08 0.59 28.75
CA ARG A 353 9.65 1.21 27.55
C ARG A 353 8.70 2.17 26.86
N ILE A 354 7.40 2.15 27.13
CA ILE A 354 6.45 3.13 26.57
C ILE A 354 5.78 3.92 27.70
N VAL A 355 5.90 5.25 27.65
CA VAL A 355 5.33 6.15 28.66
C VAL A 355 4.65 7.37 28.03
N ALA A 356 3.70 7.96 28.75
CA ALA A 356 3.15 9.27 28.42
C ALA A 356 4.01 10.35 29.06
N TRP A 357 4.45 11.34 28.27
CA TRP A 357 4.96 12.60 28.81
C TRP A 357 3.80 13.47 29.21
N HIS A 358 3.59 13.57 30.52
CA HIS A 358 2.40 14.19 31.10
C HIS A 358 2.60 15.67 31.43
N GLY A 359 3.72 16.03 32.06
CA GLY A 359 3.93 17.37 32.63
C GLY A 359 5.28 18.01 32.30
N ILE A 360 5.37 19.30 32.64
CA ILE A 360 6.61 20.10 32.66
C ILE A 360 6.96 20.26 34.14
N GLY A 361 7.79 19.36 34.65
CA GLY A 361 7.84 19.08 36.09
C GLY A 361 8.96 19.78 36.85
N GLU A 362 9.92 20.38 36.15
CA GLU A 362 11.14 20.91 36.76
C GLU A 362 11.23 22.44 36.79
N VAL A 363 10.21 23.13 36.26
CA VAL A 363 10.21 24.58 36.09
C VAL A 363 9.25 25.26 37.06
N ALA A 364 9.71 26.32 37.73
CA ALA A 364 8.89 27.13 38.61
C ALA A 364 7.67 27.71 37.87
N GLY A 365 6.55 27.88 38.55
CA GLY A 365 5.31 28.41 37.97
C GLY A 365 4.48 27.41 37.16
N ALA A 366 5.02 26.25 36.76
CA ALA A 366 4.30 25.26 35.95
C ALA A 366 3.00 24.77 36.62
N ALA A 367 3.04 24.49 37.93
CA ALA A 367 1.90 24.03 38.71
C ALA A 367 0.82 25.11 38.93
N ASP A 368 1.19 26.38 38.81
CA ASP A 368 0.31 27.53 39.00
C ASP A 368 -0.53 27.80 37.74
N GLN A 369 -0.07 27.37 36.57
CA GLN A 369 -0.75 27.58 35.29
C GLN A 369 -1.98 26.66 35.13
N PRO A 370 -3.21 27.21 35.02
CA PRO A 370 -4.43 26.41 34.88
C PRO A 370 -4.40 25.48 33.65
N GLN A 371 -3.84 25.94 32.53
CA GLN A 371 -3.75 25.20 31.27
C GLN A 371 -2.82 23.97 31.37
N LEU A 372 -1.85 24.00 32.28
CA LEU A 372 -0.87 22.92 32.44
C LEU A 372 -1.34 21.82 33.40
N LYS A 373 -2.25 22.12 34.34
CA LYS A 373 -2.74 21.16 35.35
C LYS A 373 -3.32 19.87 34.76
N HIS A 374 -3.98 19.95 33.61
CA HIS A 374 -4.62 18.82 32.95
C HIS A 374 -4.30 18.70 31.46
N GLY A 375 -3.40 19.53 30.95
CA GLY A 375 -3.15 19.64 29.51
C GLY A 375 -1.71 19.93 29.12
N ALA A 376 -0.74 19.80 30.04
CA ALA A 376 0.66 20.12 29.78
C ALA A 376 1.26 19.38 28.55
N GLN A 377 0.80 18.17 28.24
CA GLN A 377 1.19 17.43 27.04
C GLN A 377 0.91 18.16 25.72
N ARG A 378 0.00 19.14 25.71
CA ARG A 378 -0.26 20.00 24.55
C ARG A 378 0.86 21.02 24.32
N PHE A 379 1.63 21.35 25.35
CA PHE A 379 2.50 22.52 25.38
C PHE A 379 3.99 22.22 25.26
N HIS A 380 4.43 20.96 25.20
CA HIS A 380 5.85 20.63 25.13
C HIS A 380 6.57 21.27 23.93
N VAL A 381 5.90 21.39 22.78
CA VAL A 381 6.44 22.12 21.62
C VAL A 381 6.63 23.60 21.95
N ALA A 382 5.58 24.27 22.46
CA ALA A 382 5.64 25.68 22.86
C ALA A 382 6.74 25.94 23.91
N TYR A 383 6.89 25.03 24.87
CA TYR A 383 7.96 25.08 25.86
C TYR A 383 9.36 25.02 25.22
N GLY A 384 9.58 24.09 24.30
CA GLY A 384 10.84 23.97 23.57
C GLY A 384 11.19 25.16 22.68
N LEU A 385 10.17 25.82 22.11
CA LEU A 385 10.32 27.08 21.38
C LEU A 385 10.75 28.21 22.31
N ALA A 386 10.13 28.32 23.49
CA ALA A 386 10.47 29.34 24.48
C ALA A 386 11.90 29.15 25.02
N LEU A 387 12.33 27.90 25.28
CA LEU A 387 13.71 27.57 25.65
C LEU A 387 14.73 28.07 24.62
N GLN A 388 14.42 27.92 23.32
CA GLN A 388 15.25 28.47 22.25
C GLN A 388 15.29 29.99 22.28
N GLY A 389 14.15 30.64 22.54
CA GLY A 389 14.07 32.10 22.67
C GLY A 389 14.98 32.64 23.77
N LEU A 390 15.06 31.96 24.92
CA LEU A 390 15.94 32.32 26.02
C LEU A 390 17.42 31.97 25.77
N GLY A 391 17.73 31.28 24.68
CA GLY A 391 19.09 30.79 24.39
C GLY A 391 19.51 29.60 25.26
N LEU A 392 18.55 28.86 25.83
CA LEU A 392 18.77 27.69 26.69
C LEU A 392 18.57 26.37 25.94
N SER A 393 18.23 26.41 24.65
CA SER A 393 18.04 25.20 23.85
C SER A 393 19.36 24.54 23.43
N LYS A 394 19.35 23.20 23.40
CA LYS A 394 20.48 22.42 22.88
C LYS A 394 20.61 22.58 21.35
N LEU A 395 19.49 22.64 20.62
CA LEU A 395 19.46 23.02 19.20
C LEU A 395 18.98 24.46 19.05
N ALA A 396 19.81 25.30 18.44
CA ALA A 396 19.54 26.72 18.19
C ALA A 396 19.29 27.05 16.71
N ILE A 397 18.99 26.04 15.88
CA ILE A 397 18.67 26.18 14.45
C ILE A 397 17.55 27.22 14.28
N ASN A 398 17.72 28.20 13.41
CA ASN A 398 16.72 29.25 13.20
C ASN A 398 16.41 29.43 11.71
N LEU A 399 15.15 29.18 11.33
CA LEU A 399 14.65 29.28 9.95
C LEU A 399 14.25 30.71 9.55
N MET A 400 14.48 31.70 10.40
CA MET A 400 14.27 33.10 10.06
C MET A 400 15.04 33.49 8.78
N PRO A 401 14.45 34.34 7.90
CA PRO A 401 15.15 34.83 6.72
C PRO A 401 16.45 35.54 7.09
N LYS A 402 17.58 35.07 6.55
CA LYS A 402 18.87 35.76 6.67
C LYS A 402 18.83 36.98 5.74
N SER A 403 18.90 38.20 6.29
CA SER A 403 18.76 39.43 5.49
C SER A 403 19.85 39.53 4.40
N SER A 404 19.45 39.66 3.13
CA SER A 404 20.31 40.00 1.98
C SER A 404 20.69 41.49 1.92
N GLY A 405 20.84 42.13 3.09
CA GLY A 405 21.12 43.56 3.23
C GLY A 405 22.56 43.95 2.90
N GLY A 406 22.74 45.16 2.36
CA GLY A 406 24.06 45.76 2.05
C GLY A 406 24.99 45.89 3.27
N LEU A 407 26.24 46.29 3.04
CA LEU A 407 27.32 46.28 4.05
C LEU A 407 26.93 46.88 5.42
N LEU A 408 26.15 47.96 5.47
CA LEU A 408 25.70 48.57 6.74
C LEU A 408 24.75 47.68 7.56
N GLN A 409 23.93 46.86 6.90
CA GLN A 409 22.98 45.95 7.55
C GLN A 409 23.70 44.69 8.07
N LYS A 410 24.78 44.27 7.39
CA LYS A 410 25.72 43.25 7.90
C LYS A 410 26.38 43.67 9.22
N PHE A 411 26.69 44.96 9.39
CA PHE A 411 27.23 45.49 10.65
C PHE A 411 26.21 45.46 11.81
N LYS A 412 24.90 45.61 11.54
CA LYS A 412 23.84 45.41 12.54
C LYS A 412 23.55 43.93 12.82
N SER A 413 23.63 43.06 11.81
CA SER A 413 23.42 41.61 11.96
C SER A 413 24.60 40.88 12.64
N LEU A 414 25.76 41.52 12.76
CA LEU A 414 26.93 41.01 13.48
C LEU A 414 26.81 41.16 15.01
N ARG A 415 25.91 42.01 15.51
CA ARG A 415 25.50 41.97 16.92
C ARG A 415 24.38 40.95 17.06
N ARG A 416 24.72 39.74 17.51
CA ARG A 416 23.75 38.82 18.12
C ARG A 416 23.11 39.61 19.27
N THR A 417 21.87 40.09 19.09
CA THR A 417 21.11 40.68 20.19
C THR A 417 21.08 39.65 21.30
N ALA A 418 21.43 40.06 22.52
CA ALA A 418 21.38 39.16 23.66
C ALA A 418 20.00 38.51 23.74
N PRO A 419 19.91 37.22 24.10
CA PRO A 419 18.62 36.57 24.29
C PRO A 419 17.76 37.39 25.25
N PRO A 420 16.46 37.55 24.99
CA PRO A 420 15.58 38.25 25.89
C PRO A 420 15.49 37.52 27.24
N SER A 421 15.23 38.26 28.31
CA SER A 421 14.98 37.67 29.63
C SER A 421 13.58 37.09 29.75
N ARG A 422 12.65 37.43 28.84
CA ARG A 422 11.29 36.90 28.79
C ARG A 422 10.87 36.66 27.34
N VAL A 423 10.33 35.48 27.04
CA VAL A 423 10.00 35.11 25.66
C VAL A 423 8.86 34.10 25.61
N TRP A 424 8.05 34.23 24.57
CA TRP A 424 6.99 33.28 24.25
C TRP A 424 7.48 32.25 23.24
N GLY A 425 7.15 30.99 23.46
CA GLY A 425 7.13 29.98 22.41
C GLY A 425 5.69 29.79 21.95
N ILE A 426 5.42 29.99 20.66
CA ILE A 426 4.07 29.95 20.09
C ILE A 426 3.99 28.81 19.08
N ASP A 427 3.27 27.74 19.43
CA ASP A 427 2.89 26.65 18.53
C ASP A 427 1.54 26.95 17.87
N ILE A 428 1.56 27.18 16.56
CA ILE A 428 0.39 27.47 15.73
C ILE A 428 -0.07 26.15 15.11
N GLY A 429 -0.95 25.44 15.82
CA GLY A 429 -1.49 24.15 15.40
C GLY A 429 -2.78 24.29 14.59
N SER A 430 -3.27 23.17 14.04
CA SER A 430 -4.48 23.16 13.20
C SER A 430 -5.80 23.23 13.99
N THR A 431 -5.75 23.14 15.31
CA THR A 431 -6.92 23.18 16.22
C THR A 431 -6.92 24.40 17.13
N GLY A 432 -5.84 25.18 17.13
CA GLY A 432 -5.65 26.34 17.98
C GLY A 432 -4.19 26.71 18.19
N VAL A 433 -3.98 27.83 18.86
CA VAL A 433 -2.67 28.36 19.25
C VAL A 433 -2.35 27.94 20.68
N LYS A 434 -1.16 27.37 20.88
CA LYS A 434 -0.61 27.00 22.20
C LYS A 434 0.61 27.83 22.46
N ALA A 435 0.67 28.51 23.59
CA ALA A 435 1.79 29.39 23.89
C ALA A 435 2.25 29.22 25.35
N ILE A 436 3.57 29.22 25.56
CA ILE A 436 4.21 29.28 26.87
C ILE A 436 5.15 30.46 26.90
N GLU A 437 5.12 31.21 27.99
CA GLU A 437 6.10 32.24 28.28
C GLU A 437 7.09 31.74 29.33
N LEU A 438 8.37 31.91 29.04
CA LEU A 438 9.44 31.68 30.00
C LEU A 438 10.10 33.01 30.36
N SER A 439 10.43 33.16 31.64
CA SER A 439 11.31 34.20 32.17
C SER A 439 12.60 33.57 32.70
N LEU A 440 13.74 34.17 32.40
CA LEU A 440 15.08 33.81 32.88
C LEU A 440 15.54 34.84 33.91
N ASP A 441 15.81 34.40 35.12
CA ASP A 441 16.56 35.20 36.08
C ASP A 441 18.04 35.18 35.69
N GLN A 442 18.63 36.36 35.51
CA GLN A 442 20.01 36.48 35.06
C GLN A 442 21.04 36.15 36.16
N ALA A 443 20.66 36.26 37.43
CA ALA A 443 21.55 36.07 38.58
C ALA A 443 21.80 34.59 38.86
N ASP A 444 20.73 33.78 38.95
CA ASP A 444 20.83 32.36 39.27
C ASP A 444 20.58 31.41 38.08
N LYS A 445 20.29 31.98 36.90
CA LYS A 445 19.97 31.25 35.65
C LYS A 445 18.73 30.35 35.76
N SER A 446 17.89 30.56 36.76
CA SER A 446 16.63 29.84 36.91
C SER A 446 15.60 30.30 35.88
N ILE A 447 14.75 29.38 35.45
CA ILE A 447 13.63 29.68 34.56
C ILE A 447 12.29 29.50 35.26
N THR A 448 11.33 30.35 34.91
CA THR A 448 9.95 30.31 35.42
C THR A 448 8.97 30.35 34.26
N ILE A 449 7.95 29.49 34.29
CA ILE A 449 6.76 29.62 33.43
C ILE A 449 5.87 30.70 34.01
N THR A 450 5.85 31.85 33.37
CA THR A 450 5.04 33.00 33.81
C THR A 450 3.62 32.94 33.26
N ALA A 451 3.41 32.33 32.10
CA ALA A 451 2.08 32.15 31.51
C ALA A 451 2.01 30.94 30.56
N ALA A 452 0.83 30.33 30.47
CA ALA A 452 0.48 29.35 29.44
C ALA A 452 -0.92 29.62 28.89
N LYS A 453 -1.07 29.64 27.55
CA LYS A 453 -2.32 29.99 26.84
C LYS A 453 -2.69 28.96 25.78
N TRP A 454 -3.93 28.49 25.81
CA TRP A 454 -4.53 27.65 24.77
C TRP A 454 -5.74 28.39 24.18
N ILE A 455 -5.63 28.79 22.92
CA ILE A 455 -6.67 29.51 22.19
C ILE A 455 -7.17 28.62 21.06
N PRO A 456 -8.34 27.96 21.19
CA PRO A 456 -8.91 27.17 20.11
C PRO A 456 -9.35 28.06 18.94
N HIS A 457 -9.31 27.55 17.72
CA HIS A 457 -9.88 28.28 16.59
C HIS A 457 -11.40 28.42 16.72
N ALA A 458 -11.94 29.59 16.39
CA ALA A 458 -13.37 29.84 16.37
C ALA A 458 -14.10 28.92 15.36
N ASN A 459 -13.45 28.64 14.22
CA ASN A 459 -13.93 27.75 13.18
C ASN A 459 -12.84 26.71 12.85
N ALA A 460 -13.22 25.50 12.44
CA ALA A 460 -12.22 24.50 12.06
C ALA A 460 -11.53 24.89 10.75
N LEU A 461 -10.20 24.79 10.69
CA LEU A 461 -9.45 25.18 9.50
C LEU A 461 -9.86 24.42 8.23
N GLY A 462 -10.28 23.15 8.34
CA GLY A 462 -10.71 22.41 7.16
C GLY A 462 -12.12 22.72 6.69
N ASP A 463 -12.84 23.64 7.34
CA ASP A 463 -14.10 24.21 6.82
C ASP A 463 -13.85 25.47 5.97
N ALA A 464 -12.60 25.96 5.96
CA ALA A 464 -12.19 27.02 5.07
C ALA A 464 -12.32 26.55 3.62
N ILE A 465 -12.98 27.38 2.80
CA ILE A 465 -13.19 27.13 1.37
C ILE A 465 -11.90 27.30 0.55
N ASP A 466 -10.92 28.02 1.10
CA ASP A 466 -9.63 28.31 0.48
C ASP A 466 -8.54 28.63 1.54
N GLN A 467 -7.34 28.96 1.05
CA GLN A 467 -6.19 29.30 1.87
C GLN A 467 -6.34 30.67 2.56
N GLU A 468 -7.11 31.60 2.00
CA GLU A 468 -7.32 32.94 2.55
C GLU A 468 -8.22 32.86 3.79
N ALA A 469 -9.32 32.12 3.71
CA ALA A 469 -10.20 31.82 4.83
C ALA A 469 -9.45 31.10 5.97
N SER A 470 -8.58 30.13 5.65
CA SER A 470 -7.72 29.47 6.63
C SER A 470 -6.80 30.47 7.34
N THR A 471 -6.18 31.37 6.59
CA THR A 471 -5.27 32.40 7.10
C THR A 471 -6.01 33.40 7.99
N SER A 472 -7.24 33.79 7.62
CA SER A 472 -8.09 34.66 8.44
C SER A 472 -8.42 34.04 9.80
N ILE A 473 -8.75 32.74 9.84
CA ILE A 473 -9.03 32.03 11.11
C ILE A 473 -7.77 32.03 12.01
N LEU A 474 -6.61 31.76 11.42
CA LEU A 474 -5.33 31.78 12.15
C LEU A 474 -5.01 33.18 12.72
N LYS A 475 -5.10 34.23 11.88
CA LYS A 475 -4.87 35.62 12.30
C LYS A 475 -5.85 36.04 13.40
N GLN A 476 -7.13 35.70 13.30
CA GLN A 476 -8.12 35.96 14.35
C GLN A 476 -7.76 35.28 15.67
N THR A 477 -7.33 34.02 15.61
CA THR A 477 -6.92 33.25 16.81
C THR A 477 -5.68 33.87 17.46
N LEU A 478 -4.72 34.35 16.67
CA LEU A 478 -3.52 35.03 17.16
C LEU A 478 -3.82 36.43 17.73
N ALA A 479 -4.79 37.15 17.15
CA ALA A 479 -5.27 38.41 17.70
C ALA A 479 -5.93 38.21 19.06
N GLN A 480 -6.76 37.17 19.21
CA GLN A 480 -7.33 36.78 20.50
C GLN A 480 -6.25 36.38 21.51
N PHE A 481 -5.22 35.63 21.07
CA PHE A 481 -4.07 35.32 21.93
C PHE A 481 -3.40 36.60 22.45
N HIS A 482 -3.14 37.55 21.56
CA HIS A 482 -2.51 38.82 21.93
C HIS A 482 -3.38 39.62 22.91
N GLU A 483 -4.69 39.72 22.65
CA GLU A 483 -5.67 40.35 23.55
C GLU A 483 -5.64 39.71 24.94
N GLU A 484 -5.60 38.37 25.02
CA GLU A 484 -5.55 37.63 26.28
C GLU A 484 -4.21 37.73 27.05
N VAL A 485 -3.13 38.13 26.39
CA VAL A 485 -1.83 38.38 27.04
C VAL A 485 -1.74 39.81 27.59
N GLU A 486 -2.49 40.76 27.00
CA GLU A 486 -2.55 42.18 27.42
C GLU A 486 -1.17 42.86 27.51
N ALA A 487 -0.22 42.48 26.65
CA ALA A 487 1.12 43.07 26.60
C ALA A 487 1.26 44.08 25.45
N GLU A 488 1.98 45.19 25.69
CA GLU A 488 2.26 46.19 24.64
C GLU A 488 3.09 45.63 23.48
N SER A 489 4.01 44.71 23.79
CA SER A 489 4.84 44.02 22.81
C SER A 489 5.25 42.66 23.37
N ILE A 490 5.23 41.65 22.50
CA ILE A 490 5.62 40.28 22.84
C ILE A 490 6.88 39.90 22.05
N GLN A 491 7.84 39.24 22.68
CA GLN A 491 8.93 38.58 21.97
C GLN A 491 8.62 37.09 21.85
N ALA A 492 8.69 36.54 20.63
CA ALA A 492 8.23 35.18 20.38
C ALA A 492 9.13 34.37 19.44
N VAL A 493 9.25 33.07 19.72
CA VAL A 493 9.71 32.05 18.78
C VAL A 493 8.49 31.32 18.24
N LEU A 494 8.32 31.31 16.92
CA LEU A 494 7.21 30.64 16.26
C LEU A 494 7.56 29.20 15.89
N GLY A 495 6.64 28.28 16.16
CA GLY A 495 6.68 26.91 15.67
C GLY A 495 6.38 26.86 14.18
N PHE A 496 7.08 25.97 13.48
CA PHE A 496 6.92 25.72 12.06
C PHE A 496 6.69 24.23 11.80
N SER A 497 5.72 23.94 10.94
CA SER A 497 5.22 22.58 10.71
C SER A 497 6.33 21.61 10.25
N GLY A 498 6.49 20.50 10.96
CA GLY A 498 7.48 19.46 10.66
C GLY A 498 7.42 18.94 9.22
N PRO A 499 6.23 18.57 8.68
CA PRO A 499 6.05 18.19 7.28
C PRO A 499 6.51 19.24 6.24
N ARG A 500 6.60 20.53 6.61
CA ARG A 500 7.05 21.61 5.73
C ARG A 500 8.57 21.84 5.81
N THR A 501 9.29 21.00 6.52
CA THR A 501 10.75 21.07 6.68
C THR A 501 11.45 19.86 6.05
N LEU A 502 12.71 20.04 5.67
CA LEU A 502 13.59 19.00 5.19
C LEU A 502 14.81 18.89 6.10
N GLY A 503 14.85 17.83 6.90
CA GLY A 503 16.01 17.44 7.70
C GLY A 503 17.01 16.63 6.87
N ARG A 504 18.30 16.92 7.04
CA ARG A 504 19.43 16.13 6.53
C ARG A 504 20.42 15.87 7.64
N TRP A 505 20.89 14.63 7.70
CA TRP A 505 21.84 14.15 8.70
C TRP A 505 23.02 13.57 7.98
N PHE A 506 24.20 14.10 8.27
CA PHE A 506 25.44 13.67 7.64
C PHE A 506 26.61 13.98 8.56
N GLU A 507 27.75 13.41 8.22
CA GLU A 507 29.00 13.59 8.94
C GLU A 507 29.92 14.50 8.13
N ILE A 508 30.60 15.41 8.82
CA ILE A 508 31.68 16.21 8.24
C ILE A 508 33.01 15.86 8.92
N PRO A 509 34.15 15.92 8.22
CA PRO A 509 35.45 15.77 8.86
C PRO A 509 35.63 16.80 9.98
N GLY A 510 36.32 16.41 11.05
CA GLY A 510 36.57 17.32 12.16
C GLY A 510 37.32 18.58 11.73
N MET A 511 36.69 19.75 11.82
CA MET A 511 37.27 21.02 11.33
C MET A 511 36.86 22.23 12.18
N ASP A 512 37.51 23.38 11.94
CA ASP A 512 37.18 24.63 12.63
C ASP A 512 35.79 25.17 12.24
N ALA A 513 35.31 26.15 13.02
CA ALA A 513 33.94 26.61 12.89
C ALA A 513 33.59 27.17 11.49
N LYS A 514 34.53 27.84 10.86
CA LYS A 514 34.36 28.49 9.56
C LYS A 514 34.36 27.46 8.44
N LYS A 515 35.33 26.52 8.46
CA LYS A 515 35.39 25.44 7.48
C LYS A 515 34.17 24.53 7.54
N SER A 516 33.62 24.27 8.73
CA SER A 516 32.36 23.51 8.84
C SER A 516 31.22 24.20 8.11
N ALA A 517 31.11 25.53 8.18
CA ALA A 517 30.04 26.27 7.51
C ALA A 517 30.13 26.13 5.98
N ASP A 518 31.35 26.18 5.43
CA ASP A 518 31.59 25.99 4.00
C ASP A 518 31.28 24.55 3.56
N ALA A 519 31.69 23.55 4.36
CA ALA A 519 31.39 22.15 4.12
C ALA A 519 29.87 21.87 4.16
N VAL A 520 29.17 22.39 5.17
CA VAL A 520 27.71 22.25 5.29
C VAL A 520 26.99 22.95 4.14
N ALA A 521 27.46 24.12 3.68
CA ALA A 521 26.88 24.81 2.54
C ALA A 521 27.11 24.09 1.20
N TYR A 522 28.19 23.31 1.09
CA TYR A 522 28.43 22.41 -0.03
C TYR A 522 27.48 21.20 0.04
N GLU A 523 27.41 20.52 1.20
CA GLU A 523 26.48 19.39 1.42
C GLU A 523 25.01 19.78 1.20
N ALA A 524 24.60 20.97 1.65
CA ALA A 524 23.26 21.49 1.44
C ALA A 524 22.88 21.53 -0.05
N ARG A 525 23.80 21.98 -0.92
CA ARG A 525 23.57 22.04 -2.38
C ARG A 525 23.45 20.67 -3.02
N MET A 526 24.09 19.65 -2.43
CA MET A 526 24.07 18.27 -2.94
C MET A 526 22.85 17.49 -2.44
N GLN A 527 22.43 17.72 -1.19
CA GLN A 527 21.42 16.88 -0.53
C GLN A 527 20.00 17.47 -0.55
N ILE A 528 19.84 18.76 -0.85
CA ILE A 528 18.55 19.44 -0.88
C ILE A 528 18.06 19.56 -2.34
N PRO A 529 16.94 18.93 -2.70
CA PRO A 529 16.38 18.97 -4.06
C PRO A 529 15.58 20.26 -4.33
N ILE A 530 16.01 21.38 -3.76
CA ILE A 530 15.40 22.71 -3.91
C ILE A 530 16.55 23.73 -4.03
N PRO A 531 16.47 24.71 -4.95
CA PRO A 531 17.49 25.73 -5.07
C PRO A 531 17.76 26.44 -3.73
N ILE A 532 19.04 26.69 -3.42
CA ILE A 532 19.46 27.24 -2.13
C ILE A 532 18.92 28.67 -1.92
N GLU A 533 18.68 29.38 -3.02
CA GLU A 533 18.07 30.70 -3.08
C GLU A 533 16.59 30.71 -2.69
N ASP A 534 15.88 29.57 -2.78
CA ASP A 534 14.45 29.45 -2.49
C ASP A 534 14.17 28.91 -1.09
N ILE A 535 15.22 28.60 -0.32
CA ILE A 535 15.12 28.03 1.02
C ILE A 535 15.76 28.92 2.07
N ASN A 536 15.21 28.88 3.27
CA ASN A 536 15.93 29.21 4.49
C ASN A 536 16.45 27.91 5.09
N PHE A 537 17.73 27.88 5.46
CA PHE A 537 18.30 26.75 6.16
C PHE A 537 19.28 27.19 7.23
N ASP A 538 19.39 26.34 8.24
CA ASP A 538 20.34 26.47 9.33
C ASP A 538 20.71 25.08 9.83
N TRP A 539 21.78 24.98 10.62
CA TRP A 539 22.36 23.70 10.99
C TRP A 539 22.94 23.69 12.39
N HIS A 540 23.09 22.49 12.94
CA HIS A 540 23.76 22.24 14.21
C HIS A 540 24.78 21.13 14.02
N ARG A 541 25.95 21.28 14.63
CA ARG A 541 26.94 20.22 14.74
C ARG A 541 27.12 19.82 16.20
N TRP A 542 27.32 18.54 16.43
CA TRP A 542 27.76 18.06 17.73
C TRP A 542 29.30 18.18 17.88
N PRO A 543 29.82 18.21 19.11
CA PRO A 543 31.26 18.17 19.37
C PRO A 543 31.92 16.92 18.78
N LYS A 544 33.24 16.99 18.56
CA LYS A 544 34.05 15.81 18.19
C LYS A 544 34.16 14.86 19.39
N ALA A 545 34.37 13.57 19.12
CA ALA A 545 34.82 12.65 20.16
C ALA A 545 36.19 13.12 20.72
N GLU A 546 36.36 13.01 22.04
CA GLU A 546 37.60 13.45 22.71
C GLU A 546 38.84 12.70 22.17
N GLY A 547 39.94 13.43 22.00
CA GLY A 547 41.25 12.87 21.66
C GLY A 547 41.52 12.61 20.17
N ASP A 548 40.56 12.86 19.27
CA ASP A 548 40.76 12.69 17.83
C ASP A 548 40.32 13.94 17.03
N GLU A 549 41.30 14.76 16.64
CA GLU A 549 41.04 15.95 15.81
C GLU A 549 40.47 15.62 14.42
N ARG A 550 40.68 14.39 13.94
CA ARG A 550 40.21 13.90 12.64
C ARG A 550 38.85 13.19 12.73
N ALA A 551 38.30 12.99 13.93
CA ALA A 551 37.00 12.39 14.11
C ALA A 551 35.92 13.17 13.32
N PHE A 552 35.04 12.43 12.67
CA PHE A 552 33.87 12.99 12.03
C PHE A 552 32.93 13.60 13.08
N GLN A 553 32.21 14.64 12.66
CA GLN A 553 31.21 15.32 13.46
C GLN A 553 29.84 15.15 12.83
N ASN A 554 28.88 14.75 13.65
CA ASN A 554 27.49 14.72 13.24
C ASN A 554 26.97 16.13 13.00
N VAL A 555 26.25 16.29 11.90
CA VAL A 555 25.55 17.52 11.54
C VAL A 555 24.09 17.20 11.27
N ILE A 556 23.20 18.01 11.83
CA ILE A 556 21.83 18.14 11.35
C ILE A 556 21.69 19.47 10.62
N LEU A 557 21.24 19.41 9.36
CA LEU A 557 20.79 20.54 8.59
C LEU A 557 19.27 20.52 8.51
N LEU A 558 18.64 21.68 8.68
CA LEU A 558 17.22 21.86 8.52
C LEU A 558 16.96 22.95 7.48
N ALA A 559 16.13 22.64 6.48
CA ALA A 559 15.72 23.59 5.46
C ALA A 559 14.19 23.71 5.35
N ALA A 560 13.71 24.87 4.95
CA ALA A 560 12.31 25.15 4.62
C ALA A 560 12.23 26.16 3.48
N ARG A 561 11.17 26.11 2.67
CA ARG A 561 10.98 27.09 1.58
C ARG A 561 10.70 28.48 2.14
N LYS A 562 11.25 29.51 1.50
CA LYS A 562 11.13 30.92 1.91
C LYS A 562 9.68 31.41 1.90
N ASP A 563 8.90 31.01 0.90
CA ASP A 563 7.48 31.37 0.79
C ASP A 563 6.65 30.82 1.95
N HIS A 564 6.88 29.58 2.37
CA HIS A 564 6.21 29.01 3.54
C HIS A 564 6.62 29.70 4.85
N ILE A 565 7.89 30.09 5.00
CA ILE A 565 8.34 30.86 6.17
C ILE A 565 7.71 32.26 6.17
N ALA A 566 7.64 32.92 5.01
CA ALA A 566 6.98 34.22 4.88
C ALA A 566 5.49 34.13 5.24
N GLN A 567 4.78 33.10 4.78
CA GLN A 567 3.40 32.84 5.18
C GLN A 567 3.24 32.67 6.70
N GLN A 568 4.16 31.97 7.37
CA GLN A 568 4.12 31.81 8.82
C GLN A 568 4.34 33.14 9.56
N LEU A 569 5.25 33.97 9.07
CA LEU A 569 5.52 35.30 9.64
C LEU A 569 4.36 36.27 9.40
N ASP A 570 3.70 36.19 8.25
CA ASP A 570 2.54 37.02 7.91
C ASP A 570 1.38 36.85 8.90
N LEU A 571 1.24 35.67 9.52
CA LEU A 571 0.21 35.39 10.51
C LEU A 571 0.25 36.34 11.72
N VAL A 572 1.41 36.91 12.04
CA VAL A 572 1.61 37.82 13.19
C VAL A 572 2.06 39.22 12.78
N ALA A 573 2.16 39.52 11.47
CA ALA A 573 2.71 40.77 10.98
C ALA A 573 1.92 42.01 11.43
N ASP A 574 0.60 41.86 11.62
CA ASP A 574 -0.32 42.93 12.04
C ASP A 574 -0.46 43.04 13.56
N LEU A 575 0.28 42.25 14.34
CA LEU A 575 0.27 42.21 15.79
C LEU A 575 1.60 42.73 16.35
N PRO A 576 1.65 43.30 17.57
CA PRO A 576 2.91 43.74 18.19
C PRO A 576 3.68 42.53 18.77
N ILE A 577 3.93 41.53 17.92
CA ILE A 577 4.69 40.33 18.20
C ILE A 577 6.01 40.42 17.44
N GLN A 578 7.09 40.64 18.17
CA GLN A 578 8.44 40.58 17.64
C GLN A 578 8.90 39.13 17.54
N VAL A 579 8.95 38.60 16.31
CA VAL A 579 9.47 37.26 16.05
C VAL A 579 10.99 37.25 16.17
N VAL A 580 11.52 36.59 17.20
CA VAL A 580 12.96 36.42 17.45
C VAL A 580 13.49 35.10 16.91
N GLY A 581 12.61 34.18 16.50
CA GLY A 581 13.00 32.94 15.84
C GLY A 581 11.84 32.17 15.21
N VAL A 582 12.17 31.31 14.26
CA VAL A 582 11.25 30.32 13.67
C VAL A 582 11.94 28.96 13.71
N GLN A 583 11.27 27.96 14.29
CA GLN A 583 11.85 26.64 14.51
C GLN A 583 10.86 25.52 14.16
N SER A 584 11.37 24.40 13.64
CA SER A 584 10.56 23.19 13.45
C SER A 584 9.99 22.69 14.77
N ILE A 585 8.69 22.38 14.80
CA ILE A 585 8.05 21.79 15.98
C ILE A 585 8.73 20.48 16.43
N CYS A 586 9.35 19.73 15.52
CA CYS A 586 10.09 18.51 15.85
C CYS A 586 11.39 18.81 16.63
N LEU A 587 12.11 19.86 16.25
CA LEU A 587 13.33 20.27 16.95
C LEU A 587 13.02 21.04 18.24
N ALA A 588 11.91 21.78 18.28
CA ALA A 588 11.39 22.33 19.53
C ALA A 588 11.05 21.22 20.52
N LEU A 589 10.40 20.15 20.07
CA LEU A 589 10.11 18.99 20.91
C LEU A 589 11.37 18.31 21.44
N TYR A 590 12.42 18.19 20.60
CA TYR A 590 13.75 17.77 21.05
C TYR A 590 14.28 18.66 22.18
N ASN A 591 14.21 19.99 22.02
CA ASN A 591 14.71 20.93 23.03
C ASN A 591 13.98 20.79 24.37
N ALA A 592 12.66 20.65 24.31
CA ALA A 592 11.84 20.40 25.50
C ALA A 592 12.22 19.08 26.18
N ALA A 593 12.39 18.01 25.39
CA ALA A 593 12.70 16.69 25.93
C ALA A 593 14.09 16.66 26.57
N VAL A 594 15.10 17.21 25.90
CA VAL A 594 16.46 17.36 26.45
C VAL A 594 16.44 18.10 27.78
N HIS A 595 15.62 19.14 27.91
CA HIS A 595 15.53 19.88 29.16
C HIS A 595 14.81 19.12 30.29
N GLU A 596 13.71 18.42 30.00
CA GLU A 596 12.86 17.80 31.03
C GLU A 596 13.20 16.34 31.35
N LEU A 597 13.67 15.57 30.37
CA LEU A 597 13.75 14.11 30.44
C LEU A 597 15.18 13.57 30.53
N PHE A 598 16.18 14.40 30.25
CA PHE A 598 17.59 13.98 30.28
C PHE A 598 18.30 14.51 31.53
N PRO A 599 19.33 13.81 32.02
CA PRO A 599 20.16 14.31 33.11
C PRO A 599 20.76 15.67 32.76
N LYS A 600 20.62 16.63 33.69
CA LYS A 600 21.31 17.92 33.56
C LYS A 600 22.82 17.69 33.75
N PRO A 601 23.68 18.40 33.00
CA PRO A 601 25.12 18.38 33.27
C PRO A 601 25.36 18.79 34.74
N VAL A 602 26.07 17.96 35.50
CA VAL A 602 26.53 18.36 36.82
C VAL A 602 27.61 19.41 36.62
N VAL A 603 27.28 20.67 36.86
CA VAL A 603 28.29 21.75 36.90
C VAL A 603 29.07 21.58 38.21
N PRO A 604 30.39 21.31 38.19
CA PRO A 604 31.18 21.36 39.41
C PRO A 604 31.10 22.78 39.98
N ALA A 605 30.85 22.93 41.28
CA ALA A 605 30.84 24.22 41.95
C ALA A 605 32.13 24.99 41.58
N GLU A 606 31.96 26.23 41.11
CA GLU A 606 33.06 27.10 40.69
C GLU A 606 34.13 27.15 41.77
N SER A 607 35.34 26.73 41.43
CA SER A 607 36.54 27.06 42.20
C SER A 607 37.14 28.33 41.62
N ASP A 608 37.32 29.34 42.47
CA ASP A 608 37.86 30.68 42.17
C ASP A 608 39.31 30.65 41.67
N ASP A 609 39.57 30.11 40.48
CA ASP A 609 40.88 30.22 39.86
C ASP A 609 40.78 30.63 38.39
N ASN A 610 41.06 31.91 38.16
CA ASN A 610 41.07 32.60 36.87
C ASN A 610 42.26 32.15 35.99
N SER A 611 42.24 30.90 35.53
CA SER A 611 43.07 30.46 34.41
C SER A 611 42.20 29.88 33.29
N ALA A 612 42.06 30.66 32.22
CA ALA A 612 41.46 30.24 30.97
C ALA A 612 42.27 29.07 30.39
N THR A 613 41.84 27.85 30.68
CA THR A 613 42.24 26.61 30.01
C THR A 613 41.00 25.74 29.87
N ASP A 614 40.85 25.12 28.70
CA ASP A 614 39.84 24.11 28.36
C ASP A 614 39.85 22.96 29.39
N LYS A 615 39.30 23.16 30.58
CA LYS A 615 39.10 22.10 31.56
C LYS A 615 37.77 21.44 31.30
N ALA A 616 37.91 20.33 30.58
CA ALA A 616 36.93 19.30 30.33
C ALA A 616 36.05 19.01 31.56
N VAL A 617 34.74 19.06 31.34
CA VAL A 617 33.76 18.40 32.20
C VAL A 617 33.93 16.90 31.94
N SER A 618 34.69 16.22 32.81
CA SER A 618 34.92 14.78 32.73
C SER A 618 33.64 14.00 33.07
N SER A 619 33.42 12.93 32.31
CA SER A 619 32.29 11.98 32.29
C SER A 619 31.06 12.46 31.51
N GLU A 620 31.06 12.22 30.19
CA GLU A 620 29.82 12.17 29.40
C GLU A 620 28.91 11.10 30.00
N GLN A 621 27.93 11.53 30.79
CA GLN A 621 26.84 10.65 31.19
C GLN A 621 26.06 10.32 29.91
N LEU A 622 26.24 9.10 29.40
CA LEU A 622 25.58 8.65 28.18
C LEU A 622 24.06 8.80 28.36
N TRP A 623 23.46 9.62 27.51
CA TRP A 623 22.02 9.76 27.41
C TRP A 623 21.38 8.45 26.94
N PRO A 624 20.22 8.05 27.51
CA PRO A 624 19.42 7.01 26.91
C PRO A 624 18.95 7.45 25.52
N THR A 625 18.81 6.52 24.58
CA THR A 625 18.21 6.80 23.28
C THR A 625 16.69 6.79 23.42
N LEU A 626 16.07 7.96 23.29
CA LEU A 626 14.62 8.13 23.41
C LEU A 626 13.96 8.32 22.05
N GLY A 627 12.83 7.64 21.83
CA GLY A 627 11.89 7.95 20.76
C GLY A 627 10.76 8.80 21.32
N ILE A 628 10.37 9.88 20.66
CA ILE A 628 9.27 10.75 21.12
C ILE A 628 8.20 10.76 20.05
N LEU A 629 7.02 10.22 20.36
CA LEU A 629 5.85 10.24 19.49
C LEU A 629 4.91 11.37 19.94
N GLU A 630 4.89 12.47 19.20
CA GLU A 630 3.90 13.53 19.35
C GLU A 630 2.67 13.25 18.47
N LEU A 631 1.50 13.19 19.11
CA LEU A 631 0.22 12.96 18.47
C LEU A 631 -0.49 14.30 18.23
N GLY A 632 -0.36 14.81 17.01
CA GLY A 632 -1.00 16.04 16.58
C GLY A 632 -2.38 15.81 15.94
N ALA A 633 -3.00 16.92 15.51
CA ALA A 633 -4.30 16.88 14.86
C ALA A 633 -4.20 16.60 13.35
N GLU A 634 -3.27 17.25 12.65
CA GLU A 634 -3.05 17.04 11.21
C GLU A 634 -2.06 15.91 10.92
N SER A 635 -0.99 15.80 11.72
CA SER A 635 0.08 14.82 11.60
C SER A 635 0.55 14.36 12.97
N SER A 636 1.25 13.23 13.02
CA SER A 636 2.00 12.78 14.20
C SER A 636 3.49 12.82 13.90
N ASN A 637 4.30 13.22 14.87
CA ASN A 637 5.73 13.41 14.69
C ASN A 637 6.51 12.44 15.57
N PHE A 638 7.46 11.71 14.98
CA PHE A 638 8.38 10.85 15.72
C PHE A 638 9.77 11.48 15.74
N VAL A 639 10.33 11.72 16.92
CA VAL A 639 11.66 12.33 17.13
C VAL A 639 12.55 11.36 17.91
N ALA A 640 13.62 10.89 17.28
CA ALA A 640 14.65 10.09 17.91
C ALA A 640 15.74 10.99 18.49
N VAL A 641 16.11 10.78 19.75
CA VAL A 641 17.03 11.61 20.53
C VAL A 641 18.12 10.71 21.13
N GLY A 642 19.38 11.08 20.96
CA GLY A 642 20.52 10.43 21.63
C GLY A 642 21.65 11.44 21.90
N ASN A 643 22.80 10.98 22.40
CA ASN A 643 23.91 11.85 22.81
C ASN A 643 24.32 12.88 21.77
N ASN A 644 24.56 12.40 20.54
CA ASN A 644 25.14 13.21 19.48
C ASN A 644 24.33 13.17 18.18
N PHE A 645 23.02 12.95 18.30
CA PHE A 645 22.12 13.02 17.16
C PHE A 645 20.68 13.35 17.58
N VAL A 646 19.95 13.91 16.63
CA VAL A 646 18.49 13.90 16.60
C VAL A 646 18.07 13.44 15.22
N ARG A 647 17.02 12.63 15.08
CA ARG A 647 16.36 12.36 13.80
C ARG A 647 14.86 12.56 13.97
N TYR A 648 14.15 12.95 12.92
CA TYR A 648 12.70 13.06 13.02
C TYR A 648 12.00 12.65 11.73
N ARG A 649 10.76 12.21 11.89
CA ARG A 649 9.85 11.89 10.79
C ARG A 649 8.45 12.35 11.14
N SER A 650 7.80 13.04 10.21
CA SER A 650 6.39 13.38 10.30
C SER A 650 5.56 12.36 9.53
N MET A 651 4.51 11.85 10.16
CA MET A 651 3.56 10.87 9.62
C MET A 651 2.22 11.58 9.38
N PRO A 652 1.58 11.43 8.21
CA PRO A 652 0.36 12.16 7.83
C PRO A 652 -0.92 11.61 8.50
N VAL A 653 -0.77 11.06 9.71
CA VAL A 653 -1.87 10.51 10.51
C VAL A 653 -1.95 11.28 11.82
N GLY A 654 -3.01 12.07 11.99
CA GLY A 654 -3.35 12.77 13.22
C GLY A 654 -4.83 12.61 13.53
N THR A 655 -5.33 13.28 14.57
CA THR A 655 -6.73 13.13 15.01
C THR A 655 -7.77 13.53 13.96
N HIS A 656 -7.45 14.42 13.02
CA HIS A 656 -8.32 14.76 11.90
C HIS A 656 -8.56 13.58 10.96
N ARG A 657 -7.64 12.60 10.89
CA ARG A 657 -7.85 11.37 10.10
C ARG A 657 -9.01 10.56 10.66
N LEU A 658 -9.10 10.47 11.99
CA LEU A 658 -10.22 9.83 12.69
C LEU A 658 -11.52 10.61 12.45
N ASP A 659 -11.48 11.94 12.57
CA ASP A 659 -12.67 12.77 12.34
C ASP A 659 -13.27 12.55 10.94
N ARG A 660 -12.43 12.46 9.90
CA ARG A 660 -12.87 12.16 8.53
C ARG A 660 -13.50 10.76 8.39
N GLU A 661 -12.94 9.76 9.06
CA GLU A 661 -13.45 8.40 8.97
C GLU A 661 -14.79 8.25 9.68
N LEU A 662 -14.94 8.89 10.85
CA LEU A 662 -16.21 8.99 11.57
C LEU A 662 -17.28 9.71 10.73
N MET A 663 -16.93 10.79 10.03
CA MET A 663 -17.85 11.48 9.11
C MET A 663 -18.33 10.54 8.00
N LYS A 664 -17.41 9.79 7.38
CA LYS A 664 -17.71 8.89 6.27
C LYS A 664 -18.59 7.71 6.70
N GLN A 665 -18.20 7.01 7.76
CA GLN A 665 -18.86 5.76 8.16
C GLN A 665 -20.15 6.00 8.94
N LEU A 666 -20.20 7.05 9.76
CA LEU A 666 -21.37 7.36 10.61
C LEU A 666 -22.25 8.49 10.05
N ARG A 667 -21.90 9.03 8.86
CA ARG A 667 -22.59 10.15 8.20
C ARG A 667 -22.76 11.36 9.11
N LEU A 668 -21.73 11.68 9.89
CA LEU A 668 -21.70 12.81 10.82
C LEU A 668 -21.21 14.08 10.11
N THR A 669 -21.63 15.24 10.61
CA THR A 669 -20.97 16.50 10.29
C THR A 669 -19.59 16.56 10.96
N ARG A 670 -18.73 17.47 10.50
CA ARG A 670 -17.41 17.66 11.12
C ARG A 670 -17.49 17.98 12.60
N ASP A 671 -18.35 18.91 12.99
CA ASP A 671 -18.54 19.28 14.39
C ASP A 671 -18.94 18.10 15.24
N LYS A 672 -19.93 17.31 14.79
CA LYS A 672 -20.38 16.10 15.49
C LYS A 672 -19.30 15.04 15.56
N SER A 673 -18.45 14.93 14.54
CA SER A 673 -17.33 13.99 14.50
C SER A 673 -16.23 14.38 15.50
N SER A 674 -15.78 15.64 15.47
CA SER A 674 -14.81 16.19 16.41
C SER A 674 -15.33 16.15 17.85
N GLU A 675 -16.61 16.48 18.04
CA GLU A 675 -17.30 16.37 19.32
C GLU A 675 -17.32 14.93 19.82
N LEU A 676 -17.68 13.96 18.96
CA LEU A 676 -17.68 12.54 19.31
C LEU A 676 -16.28 12.06 19.70
N ARG A 677 -15.24 12.48 18.97
CA ARG A 677 -13.85 12.16 19.28
C ARG A 677 -13.40 12.67 20.66
N GLN A 678 -13.83 13.89 21.02
CA GLN A 678 -13.48 14.54 22.28
C GLN A 678 -14.39 14.12 23.46
N ARG A 679 -15.64 13.74 23.15
CA ARG A 679 -16.71 13.39 24.10
C ARG A 679 -17.36 12.07 23.69
N PRO A 680 -16.62 10.96 23.78
CA PRO A 680 -17.07 9.66 23.28
C PRO A 680 -18.36 9.18 23.96
N GLU A 681 -18.64 9.59 25.19
CA GLU A 681 -19.90 9.25 25.88
C GLU A 681 -21.16 9.71 25.16
N ARG A 682 -21.06 10.67 24.24
CA ARG A 682 -22.19 11.16 23.42
C ARG A 682 -22.56 10.21 22.28
N ALA A 683 -21.70 9.26 21.92
CA ALA A 683 -22.06 8.23 20.94
C ALA A 683 -23.25 7.42 21.45
N ARG A 684 -24.15 7.01 20.54
CA ARG A 684 -25.21 6.04 20.87
C ARG A 684 -24.59 4.69 21.25
N CYS A 685 -23.75 4.15 20.37
CA CYS A 685 -23.04 2.89 20.54
C CYS A 685 -21.54 3.12 20.30
N LEU A 686 -20.75 3.25 21.37
CA LEU A 686 -19.29 3.38 21.27
C LEU A 686 -18.62 2.10 20.75
N TYR A 687 -19.19 0.93 21.01
CA TYR A 687 -18.64 -0.32 20.49
C TYR A 687 -18.60 -0.35 18.95
N GLN A 688 -19.51 0.37 18.29
CA GLN A 688 -19.54 0.52 16.82
C GLN A 688 -18.49 1.51 16.30
N VAL A 689 -18.00 2.40 17.18
CA VAL A 689 -16.95 3.38 16.87
C VAL A 689 -15.56 2.78 17.04
N GLU A 690 -15.42 1.73 17.87
CA GLU A 690 -14.14 1.10 18.19
C GLU A 690 -13.37 0.69 16.94
N GLN A 691 -14.01 -0.02 16.01
CA GLN A 691 -13.33 -0.54 14.83
C GLN A 691 -12.75 0.60 13.99
N ILE A 692 -13.50 1.70 13.85
CA ILE A 692 -13.06 2.91 13.14
C ILE A 692 -11.81 3.49 13.80
N VAL A 693 -11.82 3.60 15.13
CA VAL A 693 -10.69 4.10 15.92
C VAL A 693 -9.47 3.21 15.75
N ARG A 694 -9.66 1.89 15.87
CA ARG A 694 -8.60 0.88 15.74
C ARG A 694 -7.96 0.93 14.35
N ASP A 695 -8.76 0.94 13.29
CA ASP A 695 -8.27 0.94 11.91
C ASP A 695 -7.43 2.19 11.60
N VAL A 696 -7.87 3.37 12.07
CA VAL A 696 -7.13 4.63 11.87
C VAL A 696 -5.79 4.63 12.62
N TYR A 697 -5.75 4.13 13.85
CA TYR A 697 -4.50 4.11 14.62
C TYR A 697 -3.57 2.94 14.23
N GLU A 698 -4.09 1.88 13.63
CA GLU A 698 -3.25 0.84 13.00
C GLU A 698 -2.46 1.42 11.81
N GLU A 699 -3.02 2.37 11.06
CA GLU A 699 -2.30 3.14 10.02
C GLU A 699 -1.08 3.87 10.62
N LEU A 700 -1.29 4.61 11.72
CA LEU A 700 -0.22 5.31 12.44
C LEU A 700 0.83 4.33 12.98
N LEU A 701 0.40 3.22 13.59
CA LEU A 701 1.30 2.21 14.14
C LEU A 701 2.14 1.54 13.07
N ASN A 702 1.59 1.30 11.88
CA ASN A 702 2.35 0.77 10.75
C ASN A 702 3.40 1.77 10.26
N ASP A 703 3.10 3.06 10.22
CA ASP A 703 4.09 4.11 9.91
C ASP A 703 5.19 4.18 10.96
N LEU A 704 4.82 4.10 12.25
CA LEU A 704 5.75 4.11 13.35
C LEU A 704 6.65 2.88 13.35
N ARG A 705 6.11 1.66 13.20
CA ARG A 705 6.89 0.42 13.07
C ARG A 705 7.87 0.47 11.90
N ARG A 706 7.47 1.04 10.75
CA ARG A 706 8.38 1.25 9.61
C ARG A 706 9.51 2.23 9.96
N THR A 707 9.19 3.29 10.71
CA THR A 707 10.18 4.28 11.17
C THR A 707 11.17 3.68 12.15
N LEU A 708 10.68 2.95 13.15
CA LEU A 708 11.51 2.27 14.15
C LEU A 708 12.46 1.27 13.48
N ARG A 709 11.96 0.41 12.58
CA ARG A 709 12.79 -0.55 11.84
C ARG A 709 13.87 0.13 10.99
N ALA A 710 13.54 1.25 10.34
CA ALA A 710 14.52 2.01 9.56
C ALA A 710 15.64 2.55 10.45
N TYR A 711 15.29 3.09 11.61
CA TYR A 711 16.27 3.60 12.57
C TYR A 711 17.10 2.48 13.21
N GLU A 712 16.49 1.33 13.54
CA GLU A 712 17.22 0.14 14.02
C GLU A 712 18.20 -0.38 12.98
N THR A 713 17.83 -0.37 11.69
CA THR A 713 18.73 -0.74 10.58
C THR A 713 19.94 0.20 10.50
N ASP A 714 19.75 1.48 10.86
CA ASP A 714 20.81 2.48 10.96
C ASP A 714 21.57 2.44 12.31
N GLY A 715 21.35 1.42 13.14
CA GLY A 715 22.04 1.23 14.42
C GLY A 715 21.47 2.02 15.60
N VAL A 716 20.27 2.60 15.47
CA VAL A 716 19.60 3.32 16.55
C VAL A 716 18.69 2.37 17.32
N HIS A 717 19.05 2.09 18.58
CA HIS A 717 18.23 1.29 19.50
C HIS A 717 17.58 2.16 20.56
N PHE A 718 16.26 2.05 20.71
CA PHE A 718 15.51 2.86 21.68
C PHE A 718 15.43 2.19 23.04
N ASP A 719 15.93 2.88 24.07
CA ASP A 719 15.74 2.51 25.46
C ASP A 719 14.28 2.70 25.86
N LYS A 720 13.64 3.74 25.31
CA LYS A 720 12.27 4.12 25.66
C LYS A 720 11.60 4.97 24.58
N ILE A 721 10.29 4.83 24.45
CA ILE A 721 9.40 5.63 23.63
C ILE A 721 8.48 6.45 24.56
N VAL A 722 8.41 7.75 24.29
CA VAL A 722 7.67 8.74 25.06
C VAL A 722 6.57 9.32 24.17
N ILE A 723 5.32 9.25 24.60
CA ILE A 723 4.16 9.71 23.84
C ILE A 723 3.68 11.04 24.41
N THR A 724 3.38 12.00 23.53
CA THR A 724 2.91 13.33 23.93
C THR A 724 1.95 13.95 22.90
N GLY A 725 1.58 15.21 23.09
CA GLY A 725 0.66 15.92 22.22
C GLY A 725 -0.80 15.80 22.67
N GLY A 726 -1.63 16.73 22.19
CA GLY A 726 -3.06 16.76 22.54
C GLY A 726 -3.85 15.56 22.00
N GLY A 727 -3.32 14.87 20.98
CA GLY A 727 -3.94 13.70 20.39
C GLY A 727 -4.10 12.53 21.36
N ILE A 728 -3.23 12.42 22.38
CA ILE A 728 -3.27 11.35 23.39
C ILE A 728 -4.59 11.29 24.18
N GLU A 729 -5.33 12.40 24.26
CA GLU A 729 -6.61 12.46 24.96
C GLU A 729 -7.79 11.94 24.12
N THR A 730 -7.52 11.57 22.87
CA THR A 730 -8.54 11.06 21.95
C THR A 730 -9.00 9.68 22.38
N LEU A 731 -10.31 9.40 22.21
CA LEU A 731 -10.88 8.07 22.41
C LEU A 731 -10.01 6.96 21.80
N GLY A 732 -9.65 5.97 22.60
CA GLY A 732 -9.08 4.69 22.17
C GLY A 732 -7.61 4.73 21.75
N VAL A 733 -7.02 5.91 21.55
CA VAL A 733 -5.62 6.01 21.08
C VAL A 733 -4.66 5.45 22.11
N ALA A 734 -4.88 5.73 23.38
CA ALA A 734 -3.96 5.33 24.43
C ALA A 734 -4.00 3.80 24.61
N GLU A 735 -5.19 3.21 24.55
CA GLU A 735 -5.42 1.77 24.63
C GLU A 735 -4.81 1.03 23.43
N VAL A 736 -4.96 1.56 22.22
CA VAL A 736 -4.36 0.99 21.00
C VAL A 736 -2.84 1.02 21.10
N LEU A 737 -2.25 2.17 21.48
CA LEU A 737 -0.81 2.29 21.65
C LEU A 737 -0.27 1.38 22.77
N ALA A 738 -0.99 1.23 23.89
CA ALA A 738 -0.57 0.37 25.00
C ALA A 738 -0.54 -1.13 24.64
N THR A 739 -1.34 -1.57 23.67
CA THR A 739 -1.52 -3.00 23.37
C THR A 739 -0.76 -3.47 22.13
N GLN A 740 -0.35 -2.55 21.25
CA GLN A 740 0.16 -2.89 19.92
C GLN A 740 1.53 -2.28 19.57
N LEU A 741 2.02 -1.34 20.38
CA LEU A 741 3.37 -0.79 20.30
C LEU A 741 4.26 -1.54 21.29
#